data_AF-A0A6A5KQ72-F1
#
_entry.id   AF-A0A6A5KQ72-F1
#
_cell.length_a   1.000
_cell.length_b   1.000
_cell.length_c   1.000
_cell.angle_alpha   90.00
_cell.angle_beta   90.00
_cell.angle_gamma   90.00
#
_symmetry.space_group_name_H-M   'P 1'
#
loop_
_entity.id
_entity.type
_entity.pdbx_description
1 polymer ?
#
loop_
_entity_poly.entity_id
_entity_poly.type
_entity_poly.pdbx_seq_one_letter_code
_entity_poly.pdbx_strand_id
1 'polypeptide(L)'
;MSPVFDSLVRPAKTRWAAPNAHEATSSPCSTNSHGPDEPSLRDLNASLQALTDVFPDIQPEVFREMLSTFSEESRLQVITEALLKHGNQHVRGRYRKPAEQEEERETAQRYRYRTAEAPTDTRGVALTLAEKFRSRRYKEAAKEALYQEFRGLSRSTVKAVLAEYNWSYTHARPTLLVLASRSWRSSITNFVMRRKAPSAKDHPLVIWTAADERLNRPPMPLLVKTRSDELNQELYNALVVPEMEKHRTEQLRRDFDLARQWNEEEAEKEGEMYDCQCCFIPNTLQQMSTCNVDGHYICFGCIRHAITAALYNQGWARNINTDLCTLKCIAPTTNGSEECQGCISPAFVKRALMEGPDGKDNFAKLDERFASEALQKSNLPLIQCPFCPYAELDDLALPDTDFFTHLRFRPRPIILASLASVPLLELFCFKATQALLLALVLYTFITITFRLPLLPAFRTALRHIHLKRRGLRFQCLSPTCHRASCLACSLPWHDPHTCFSSQLTSLRLTLERATTDAVKRTCPQCNLGFVKSEGCNKLVCLCGYSMCYICRQGLANEGYQHFCGHFRERPGQACGECNKCDLYRVEDEERVVKKAKERAEAEWWESQCEGAKHGLQKEVGKRGNSRVLGLKEGRWEWWIESVLNSLLA
;
A
#
# COMPACT_ATOMS: atom_id res chain seq x y z
N MET A 1 39.74 -61.62 15.93
CA MET A 1 39.37 -60.19 15.89
C MET A 1 39.86 -59.63 14.57
N SER A 2 38.96 -58.98 13.82
CA SER A 2 39.15 -58.23 12.58
C SER A 2 40.30 -57.20 12.64
N PRO A 3 40.58 -56.41 11.58
CA PRO A 3 40.15 -56.47 10.17
C PRO A 3 41.35 -56.30 9.19
N VAL A 4 41.34 -56.83 7.95
CA VAL A 4 40.69 -56.29 6.73
C VAL A 4 41.07 -54.84 6.44
N PHE A 5 41.96 -54.59 5.47
CA PHE A 5 41.87 -53.52 4.45
C PHE A 5 43.13 -53.54 3.56
N ASP A 6 43.19 -54.55 2.69
CA ASP A 6 43.89 -54.43 1.41
C ASP A 6 43.12 -53.45 0.50
N SER A 7 43.82 -52.83 -0.46
CA SER A 7 43.36 -51.89 -1.51
C SER A 7 43.48 -50.36 -1.25
N LEU A 8 44.73 -49.91 -1.09
CA LEU A 8 45.16 -48.54 -1.42
C LEU A 8 45.84 -48.50 -2.80
N VAL A 9 45.06 -48.61 -3.88
CA VAL A 9 45.50 -48.22 -5.23
C VAL A 9 44.50 -47.21 -5.77
N ARG A 10 44.96 -45.96 -5.95
CA ARG A 10 44.18 -44.86 -6.54
C ARG A 10 43.86 -45.19 -8.01
N PRO A 11 42.61 -45.09 -8.47
CA PRO A 11 42.36 -45.02 -9.91
C PRO A 11 42.85 -43.66 -10.45
N ALA A 12 43.40 -43.69 -11.67
CA ALA A 12 43.90 -42.52 -12.38
C ALA A 12 42.78 -41.49 -12.61
N LYS A 13 43.12 -40.20 -12.43
CA LYS A 13 42.25 -39.06 -12.77
C LYS A 13 41.80 -39.16 -14.23
N THR A 14 40.51 -39.34 -14.46
CA THR A 14 39.91 -39.07 -15.77
C THR A 14 40.04 -37.58 -16.06
N ARG A 15 40.95 -37.24 -16.98
CA ARG A 15 41.06 -35.91 -17.60
C ARG A 15 39.80 -35.72 -18.46
N TRP A 16 38.86 -34.89 -18.02
CA TRP A 16 37.87 -34.32 -18.92
C TRP A 16 38.50 -33.16 -19.68
N ALA A 17 38.30 -33.16 -21.00
CA ALA A 17 38.78 -32.12 -21.90
C ALA A 17 38.16 -30.77 -21.54
N ALA A 18 38.96 -29.71 -21.60
CA ALA A 18 38.48 -28.34 -21.46
C ALA A 18 37.48 -28.02 -22.59
N PRO A 19 36.32 -27.39 -22.31
CA PRO A 19 35.44 -26.94 -23.38
C PRO A 19 36.12 -25.78 -24.13
N ASN A 20 36.16 -25.88 -25.46
CA ASN A 20 36.73 -24.86 -26.34
C ASN A 20 35.93 -23.55 -26.21
N ALA A 21 36.64 -22.42 -26.16
CA ALA A 21 36.09 -21.05 -26.09
C ALA A 21 35.13 -20.69 -27.25
N HIS A 22 35.03 -21.52 -28.29
CA HIS A 22 34.14 -21.34 -29.43
C HIS A 22 32.64 -21.59 -29.15
N GLU A 23 32.26 -22.32 -28.10
CA GLU A 23 30.84 -22.53 -27.76
C GLU A 23 30.19 -21.31 -27.06
N ALA A 24 31.00 -20.42 -26.51
CA ALA A 24 30.54 -19.23 -25.78
C ALA A 24 30.09 -18.08 -26.71
N THR A 25 30.46 -18.10 -27.99
CA THR A 25 30.28 -16.97 -28.94
C THR A 25 29.19 -17.16 -30.00
N SER A 26 28.44 -18.27 -30.00
CA SER A 26 27.33 -18.44 -30.94
C SER A 26 26.10 -17.61 -30.55
N SER A 27 25.63 -16.78 -31.49
CA SER A 27 24.44 -15.90 -31.42
C SER A 27 23.17 -16.67 -30.98
N PRO A 28 22.21 -16.02 -30.29
CA PRO A 28 20.98 -16.67 -29.87
C PRO A 28 20.15 -17.08 -31.09
N CYS A 29 19.91 -18.38 -31.24
CA CYS A 29 18.96 -18.90 -32.22
C CYS A 29 17.53 -18.59 -31.75
N SER A 30 16.65 -18.34 -32.71
CA SER A 30 15.27 -17.87 -32.56
C SER A 30 14.48 -18.64 -31.49
N THR A 31 13.73 -17.90 -30.67
CA THR A 31 12.96 -18.34 -29.49
C THR A 31 11.77 -19.27 -29.75
N ASN A 32 11.78 -20.07 -30.82
CA ASN A 32 10.65 -20.94 -31.18
C ASN A 32 11.09 -22.31 -31.69
N SER A 33 11.85 -23.06 -30.89
CA SER A 33 11.90 -24.51 -31.05
C SER A 33 11.58 -25.22 -29.74
N HIS A 34 10.28 -25.28 -29.42
CA HIS A 34 9.82 -26.45 -28.68
C HIS A 34 10.18 -27.65 -29.55
N GLY A 35 11.09 -28.50 -29.07
CA GLY A 35 11.36 -29.78 -29.72
C GLY A 35 10.05 -30.57 -29.87
N PRO A 36 9.98 -31.51 -30.82
CA PRO A 36 8.76 -32.23 -31.20
C PRO A 36 8.14 -33.13 -30.10
N ASP A 37 8.62 -33.08 -28.85
CA ASP A 37 8.37 -34.09 -27.82
C ASP A 37 7.33 -33.70 -26.74
N GLU A 38 6.58 -32.59 -26.84
CA GLU A 38 5.60 -32.26 -25.79
C GLU A 38 4.40 -31.40 -26.30
N PRO A 39 3.49 -31.94 -27.16
CA PRO A 39 2.26 -31.26 -27.56
C PRO A 39 1.32 -30.90 -26.38
N SER A 40 1.41 -31.61 -25.24
CA SER A 40 0.55 -31.42 -24.07
C SER A 40 0.86 -30.19 -23.19
N LEU A 41 2.07 -29.60 -23.29
CA LEU A 41 2.46 -28.49 -22.41
C LEU A 41 1.76 -27.16 -22.74
N ARG A 42 1.51 -26.91 -24.03
CA ARG A 42 0.79 -25.71 -24.46
C ARG A 42 -0.65 -25.74 -23.95
N ASP A 43 -1.31 -26.88 -24.06
CA ASP A 43 -2.70 -27.07 -23.61
C ASP A 43 -2.83 -26.98 -22.09
N LEU A 44 -1.86 -27.53 -21.35
CA LEU A 44 -1.79 -27.40 -19.89
C LEU A 44 -1.59 -25.95 -19.44
N ASN A 45 -0.70 -25.21 -20.11
CA ASN A 45 -0.46 -23.81 -19.80
C ASN A 45 -1.62 -22.90 -20.20
N ALA A 46 -2.31 -23.20 -21.31
CA ALA A 46 -3.53 -22.51 -21.72
C ALA A 46 -4.67 -22.75 -20.71
N SER A 47 -4.83 -24.00 -20.26
CA SER A 47 -5.83 -24.37 -19.24
C SER A 47 -5.53 -23.70 -17.90
N LEU A 48 -4.26 -23.66 -17.50
CA LEU A 48 -3.82 -22.99 -16.27
C LEU A 48 -4.11 -21.48 -16.30
N GLN A 49 -3.85 -20.83 -17.44
CA GLN A 49 -4.17 -19.42 -17.63
C GLN A 49 -5.67 -19.18 -17.53
N ALA A 50 -6.48 -19.95 -18.26
CA ALA A 50 -7.94 -19.81 -18.24
C ALA A 50 -8.54 -20.02 -16.83
N LEU A 51 -8.04 -21.00 -16.05
CA LEU A 51 -8.49 -21.19 -14.66
C LEU A 51 -8.10 -20.03 -13.75
N THR A 52 -6.92 -19.44 -13.96
CA THR A 52 -6.47 -18.26 -13.19
C THR A 52 -7.28 -17.02 -13.51
N ASP A 53 -7.72 -16.87 -14.77
CA ASP A 53 -8.56 -15.76 -15.20
C ASP A 53 -9.99 -15.88 -14.65
N VAL A 54 -10.53 -17.10 -14.59
CA VAL A 54 -11.88 -17.37 -14.04
C VAL A 54 -11.91 -17.28 -12.51
N PHE A 55 -10.84 -17.75 -11.83
CA PHE A 55 -10.76 -17.79 -10.37
C PHE A 55 -9.50 -17.05 -9.87
N PRO A 56 -9.49 -15.71 -9.90
CA PRO A 56 -8.32 -14.90 -9.56
C PRO A 56 -7.89 -15.01 -8.09
N ASP A 57 -8.79 -15.43 -7.20
CA ASP A 57 -8.53 -15.55 -5.76
C ASP A 57 -7.74 -16.80 -5.34
N ILE A 58 -7.58 -17.79 -6.22
CA ILE A 58 -6.94 -19.06 -5.90
C ILE A 58 -5.47 -19.05 -6.36
N GLN A 59 -4.59 -19.68 -5.57
CA GLN A 59 -3.18 -19.82 -5.91
C GLN A 59 -2.95 -20.73 -7.15
N PRO A 60 -2.09 -20.35 -8.12
CA PRO A 60 -1.80 -21.17 -9.31
C PRO A 60 -1.28 -22.57 -9.01
N GLU A 61 -0.62 -22.76 -7.86
CA GLU A 61 -0.16 -24.05 -7.34
C GLU A 61 -1.31 -25.07 -7.28
N VAL A 62 -2.48 -24.64 -6.82
CA VAL A 62 -3.68 -25.50 -6.68
C VAL A 62 -4.12 -25.98 -8.05
N PHE A 63 -4.18 -25.09 -9.03
CA PHE A 63 -4.56 -25.46 -10.40
C PHE A 63 -3.54 -26.41 -11.03
N ARG A 64 -2.24 -26.25 -10.76
CA ARG A 64 -1.20 -27.18 -11.27
C ARG A 64 -1.36 -28.58 -10.68
N GLU A 65 -1.67 -28.69 -9.39
CA GLU A 65 -1.95 -29.98 -8.73
C GLU A 65 -3.19 -30.65 -9.32
N MET A 66 -4.27 -29.88 -9.51
CA MET A 66 -5.50 -30.41 -10.11
C MET A 66 -5.27 -30.85 -11.56
N LEU A 67 -4.65 -30.00 -12.39
CA LEU A 67 -4.35 -30.30 -13.80
C LEU A 67 -3.42 -31.51 -13.99
N SER A 68 -2.57 -31.81 -13.00
CA SER A 68 -1.71 -33.02 -13.02
C SER A 68 -2.39 -34.28 -12.49
N THR A 69 -3.48 -34.15 -11.73
CA THR A 69 -4.20 -35.28 -11.14
C THR A 69 -5.35 -35.79 -12.03
N PHE A 70 -6.02 -34.90 -12.78
CA PHE A 70 -7.17 -35.26 -13.62
C PHE A 70 -6.76 -35.75 -15.04
N SER A 71 -7.52 -36.72 -15.58
CA SER A 71 -7.32 -37.32 -16.91
C SER A 71 -7.45 -36.31 -18.05
N GLU A 72 -6.82 -36.58 -19.20
CA GLU A 72 -6.68 -35.64 -20.34
C GLU A 72 -7.99 -35.12 -20.93
N GLU A 73 -9.06 -35.92 -20.87
CA GLU A 73 -10.36 -35.55 -21.44
C GLU A 73 -11.08 -34.52 -20.57
N SER A 74 -11.38 -33.35 -21.15
CA SER A 74 -12.17 -32.28 -20.53
C SER A 74 -11.65 -31.77 -19.17
N ARG A 75 -10.31 -31.76 -18.97
CA ARG A 75 -9.62 -31.31 -17.74
C ARG A 75 -10.16 -29.99 -17.20
N LEU A 76 -10.31 -29.00 -18.07
CA LEU A 76 -10.71 -27.66 -17.67
C LEU A 76 -12.16 -27.62 -17.16
N GLN A 77 -13.09 -28.30 -17.84
CA GLN A 77 -14.50 -28.34 -17.43
C GLN A 77 -14.66 -29.08 -16.09
N VAL A 78 -13.99 -30.23 -15.93
CA VAL A 78 -14.07 -31.05 -14.71
C VAL A 78 -13.49 -30.30 -13.50
N ILE A 79 -12.35 -29.62 -13.67
CA ILE A 79 -11.74 -28.82 -12.60
C ILE A 79 -12.64 -27.64 -12.22
N THR A 80 -13.21 -26.95 -13.21
CA THR A 80 -14.15 -25.84 -12.96
C THR A 80 -15.36 -26.32 -12.18
N GLU A 81 -15.97 -27.45 -12.57
CA GLU A 81 -17.11 -28.03 -11.86
C GLU A 81 -16.75 -28.47 -10.42
N ALA A 82 -15.58 -29.09 -10.25
CA ALA A 82 -15.08 -29.52 -8.94
C ALA A 82 -14.81 -28.34 -8.00
N LEU A 83 -14.30 -27.21 -8.51
CA LEU A 83 -14.09 -25.99 -7.73
C LEU A 83 -15.41 -25.31 -7.36
N LEU A 84 -16.39 -25.31 -8.26
CA LEU A 84 -17.72 -24.76 -7.97
C LEU A 84 -18.49 -25.61 -6.94
N LYS A 85 -18.36 -26.94 -6.98
CA LYS A 85 -19.05 -27.85 -6.05
C LYS A 85 -18.32 -28.03 -4.72
N HIS A 86 -16.99 -28.15 -4.74
CA HIS A 86 -16.15 -28.52 -3.59
C HIS A 86 -14.89 -27.66 -3.45
N GLY A 87 -14.99 -26.35 -3.69
CA GLY A 87 -13.86 -25.41 -3.67
C GLY A 87 -13.02 -25.45 -2.39
N ASN A 88 -13.67 -25.48 -1.21
CA ASN A 88 -12.95 -25.47 0.08
C ASN A 88 -12.07 -26.71 0.30
N GLN A 89 -12.47 -27.89 -0.21
CA GLN A 89 -11.72 -29.14 -0.05
C GLN A 89 -10.47 -29.19 -0.92
N HIS A 90 -10.54 -28.59 -2.11
CA HIS A 90 -9.45 -28.60 -3.10
C HIS A 90 -8.47 -27.46 -2.86
N VAL A 91 -8.96 -26.27 -2.50
CA VAL A 91 -8.13 -25.09 -2.23
C VAL A 91 -7.39 -25.21 -0.89
N ARG A 92 -7.98 -25.87 0.13
CA ARG A 92 -7.36 -26.10 1.46
C ARG A 92 -6.77 -24.82 2.08
N GLY A 93 -7.42 -23.67 1.88
CA GLY A 93 -6.97 -22.37 2.39
C GLY A 93 -5.85 -21.68 1.59
N ARG A 94 -5.41 -22.25 0.46
CA ARG A 94 -4.42 -21.66 -0.47
C ARG A 94 -5.05 -20.62 -1.39
N TYR A 95 -5.59 -19.58 -0.78
CA TYR A 95 -6.07 -18.40 -1.50
C TYR A 95 -4.93 -17.39 -1.67
N ARG A 96 -4.91 -16.68 -2.80
CA ARG A 96 -4.07 -15.49 -2.98
C ARG A 96 -4.54 -14.45 -1.99
N LYS A 97 -3.69 -14.10 -1.03
CA LYS A 97 -4.00 -13.04 -0.07
C LYS A 97 -4.13 -11.71 -0.81
N PRO A 98 -5.15 -10.90 -0.54
CA PRO A 98 -5.14 -9.51 -0.99
C PRO A 98 -3.90 -8.82 -0.44
N ALA A 99 -3.18 -8.04 -1.26
CA ALA A 99 -1.98 -7.30 -0.83
C ALA A 99 -2.19 -6.46 0.44
N GLU A 100 -3.45 -6.11 0.73
CA GLU A 100 -3.89 -5.24 1.81
C GLU A 100 -3.79 -5.89 3.22
N GLN A 101 -3.97 -7.21 3.37
CA GLN A 101 -3.78 -7.90 4.66
C GLN A 101 -2.31 -8.12 5.02
N GLU A 102 -1.44 -8.11 4.00
CA GLU A 102 0.02 -8.12 4.17
C GLU A 102 0.48 -6.70 4.54
N GLU A 103 -0.03 -5.66 3.86
CA GLU A 103 0.22 -4.25 4.18
C GLU A 103 -0.32 -3.83 5.57
N GLU A 104 -1.48 -4.30 6.05
CA GLU A 104 -1.98 -4.02 7.41
C GLU A 104 -1.09 -4.62 8.51
N ARG A 105 -0.49 -5.80 8.25
CA ARG A 105 0.50 -6.41 9.14
C ARG A 105 1.85 -5.71 9.07
N GLU A 106 2.26 -5.28 7.88
CA GLU A 106 3.51 -4.52 7.68
C GLU A 106 3.41 -3.10 8.25
N THR A 107 2.27 -2.42 8.11
CA THR A 107 2.03 -1.10 8.72
C THR A 107 1.94 -1.17 10.24
N ALA A 108 1.38 -2.24 10.81
CA ALA A 108 1.50 -2.52 12.25
C ALA A 108 2.95 -2.84 12.70
N GLN A 109 3.83 -3.22 11.75
CA GLN A 109 5.25 -3.52 11.98
C GLN A 109 6.20 -2.42 11.47
N ARG A 110 5.70 -1.24 11.09
CA ARG A 110 6.49 -0.09 10.59
C ARG A 110 7.26 0.64 11.70
N TYR A 111 8.08 -0.10 12.44
CA TYR A 111 9.31 0.39 13.06
C TYR A 111 10.41 -0.63 12.78
N ARG A 112 10.77 -0.80 11.51
CA ARG A 112 12.07 -1.35 11.10
C ARG A 112 12.29 -1.10 9.61
N TYR A 113 13.40 -0.43 9.30
CA TYR A 113 13.95 -0.27 7.97
C TYR A 113 14.05 -1.63 7.27
N ARG A 114 13.17 -1.89 6.30
CA ARG A 114 13.29 -3.00 5.36
C ARG A 114 12.84 -2.51 3.99
N THR A 115 13.69 -2.75 3.00
CA THR A 115 13.47 -2.41 1.59
C THR A 115 12.18 -3.07 1.09
N ALA A 116 11.30 -2.27 0.49
CA ALA A 116 10.02 -2.73 -0.05
C ALA A 116 10.24 -3.81 -1.13
N GLU A 117 9.70 -5.00 -0.93
CA GLU A 117 9.49 -5.96 -2.02
C GLU A 117 8.23 -5.51 -2.80
N ALA A 118 8.20 -5.73 -4.12
CA ALA A 118 7.14 -5.27 -5.02
C ALA A 118 5.76 -5.86 -4.64
N PRO A 119 4.64 -5.15 -4.93
CA PRO A 119 3.30 -5.57 -4.51
C PRO A 119 2.90 -6.91 -5.12
N THR A 120 2.59 -7.88 -4.26
CA THR A 120 2.27 -9.29 -4.57
C THR A 120 0.79 -9.52 -4.89
N ASP A 121 0.10 -8.56 -5.52
CA ASP A 121 -1.24 -8.84 -6.08
C ASP A 121 -1.13 -9.22 -7.56
N THR A 122 -1.16 -10.52 -7.84
CA THR A 122 -1.11 -11.09 -9.20
C THR A 122 -2.51 -11.38 -9.78
N ARG A 123 -3.58 -10.88 -9.17
CA ARG A 123 -4.96 -11.02 -9.68
C ARG A 123 -5.11 -10.29 -11.02
N GLY A 124 -5.56 -10.99 -12.06
CA GLY A 124 -5.75 -10.44 -13.41
C GLY A 124 -4.47 -10.19 -14.21
N VAL A 125 -3.30 -10.51 -13.65
CA VAL A 125 -2.01 -10.46 -14.37
C VAL A 125 -1.77 -11.80 -15.05
N ALA A 126 -1.34 -11.77 -16.32
CA ALA A 126 -0.97 -12.99 -17.04
C ALA A 126 0.16 -13.75 -16.31
N LEU A 127 0.03 -15.07 -16.23
CA LEU A 127 0.99 -15.89 -15.48
C LEU A 127 2.41 -15.69 -16.00
N THR A 128 3.34 -15.49 -15.08
CA THR A 128 4.77 -15.42 -15.41
C THR A 128 5.27 -16.78 -15.89
N LEU A 129 6.39 -16.81 -16.62
CA LEU A 129 6.98 -18.08 -17.07
C LEU A 129 7.29 -19.02 -15.89
N ALA A 130 7.62 -18.48 -14.71
CA ALA A 130 7.86 -19.25 -13.49
C ALA A 130 6.63 -19.94 -12.92
N GLU A 131 5.45 -19.38 -13.14
CA GLU A 131 4.18 -19.94 -12.69
C GLU A 131 3.58 -20.95 -13.68
N LYS A 132 4.07 -20.99 -14.92
CA LYS A 132 3.65 -21.96 -15.94
C LYS A 132 4.29 -23.34 -15.72
N PHE A 133 3.70 -24.38 -16.30
CA PHE A 133 4.32 -25.70 -16.39
C PHE A 133 5.62 -25.62 -17.17
N ARG A 134 6.71 -26.08 -16.55
CA ARG A 134 8.06 -26.09 -17.13
C ARG A 134 8.32 -27.36 -17.94
N SER A 135 9.05 -27.20 -19.04
CA SER A 135 9.49 -28.30 -19.90
C SER A 135 10.37 -29.30 -19.16
N ARG A 136 10.35 -30.57 -19.59
CA ARG A 136 11.22 -31.60 -18.99
C ARG A 136 12.71 -31.25 -19.12
N ARG A 137 13.11 -30.71 -20.27
CA ARG A 137 14.49 -30.25 -20.54
C ARG A 137 14.92 -29.17 -19.57
N TYR A 138 14.05 -28.21 -19.27
CA TYR A 138 14.31 -27.17 -18.27
C TYR A 138 14.48 -27.78 -16.86
N LYS A 139 13.55 -28.65 -16.43
CA LYS A 139 13.59 -29.29 -15.09
C LYS A 139 14.89 -30.06 -14.87
N GLU A 140 15.31 -30.83 -15.88
CA GLU A 140 16.56 -31.59 -15.82
C GLU A 140 17.80 -30.69 -15.78
N ALA A 141 17.83 -29.63 -16.61
CA ALA A 141 18.92 -28.66 -16.63
C ALA A 141 19.03 -27.86 -15.33
N ALA A 142 17.90 -27.40 -14.78
CA ALA A 142 17.85 -26.64 -13.52
C ALA A 142 18.31 -27.48 -12.34
N LYS A 143 17.90 -28.76 -12.31
CA LYS A 143 18.37 -29.74 -11.32
C LYS A 143 19.88 -29.92 -11.37
N GLU A 144 20.43 -30.11 -12.57
CA GLU A 144 21.87 -30.30 -12.75
C GLU A 144 22.67 -29.05 -12.37
N ALA A 145 22.20 -27.86 -12.77
CA ALA A 145 22.81 -26.59 -12.39
C ALA A 145 22.88 -26.41 -10.86
N LEU A 146 21.78 -26.68 -10.14
CA LEU A 146 21.76 -26.58 -8.68
C LEU A 146 22.58 -27.67 -7.98
N TYR A 147 22.68 -28.87 -8.55
CA TYR A 147 23.60 -29.90 -8.03
C TYR A 147 25.07 -29.48 -8.16
N GLN A 148 25.40 -28.74 -9.22
CA GLN A 148 26.75 -28.23 -9.42
C GLN A 148 27.07 -27.04 -8.52
N GLU A 149 26.10 -26.16 -8.24
CA GLU A 149 26.25 -25.02 -7.31
C GLU A 149 26.29 -25.49 -5.85
N PHE A 150 25.36 -26.35 -5.45
CA PHE A 150 25.18 -26.79 -4.07
C PHE A 150 25.73 -28.21 -3.81
N ARG A 151 26.99 -28.46 -4.16
CA ARG A 151 27.66 -29.76 -3.91
C ARG A 151 27.70 -30.18 -2.43
N GLY A 152 27.49 -29.24 -1.51
CA GLY A 152 27.43 -29.48 -0.06
C GLY A 152 26.06 -29.93 0.46
N LEU A 153 24.99 -29.81 -0.33
CA LEU A 153 23.64 -30.24 0.05
C LEU A 153 23.32 -31.61 -0.53
N SER A 154 22.41 -32.34 0.13
CA SER A 154 21.96 -33.63 -0.39
C SER A 154 21.11 -33.43 -1.66
N ARG A 155 21.26 -34.33 -2.64
CA ARG A 155 20.50 -34.28 -3.90
C ARG A 155 18.99 -34.38 -3.69
N SER A 156 18.55 -35.03 -2.62
CA SER A 156 17.14 -35.09 -2.20
C SER A 156 16.65 -33.76 -1.66
N THR A 157 17.46 -33.05 -0.85
CA THR A 157 17.11 -31.70 -0.36
C THR A 157 16.93 -30.73 -1.52
N VAL A 158 17.86 -30.71 -2.47
CA VAL A 158 17.75 -29.82 -3.64
C VAL A 158 16.52 -30.16 -4.49
N LYS A 159 16.20 -31.45 -4.69
CA LYS A 159 15.00 -31.87 -5.41
C LYS A 159 13.70 -31.47 -4.69
N ALA A 160 13.66 -31.56 -3.36
CA ALA A 160 12.51 -31.16 -2.56
C ALA A 160 12.23 -29.66 -2.71
N VAL A 161 13.27 -28.82 -2.56
CA VAL A 161 13.14 -27.36 -2.73
C VAL A 161 12.74 -27.00 -4.16
N LEU A 162 13.32 -27.65 -5.17
CA LEU A 162 12.89 -27.47 -6.56
C LEU A 162 11.40 -27.81 -6.75
N ALA A 163 10.89 -28.87 -6.13
CA ALA A 163 9.49 -29.24 -6.25
C ALA A 163 8.54 -28.20 -5.61
N GLU A 164 8.95 -27.60 -4.48
CA GLU A 164 8.19 -26.52 -3.82
C GLU A 164 8.06 -25.28 -4.71
N TYR A 165 9.12 -24.91 -5.43
CA TYR A 165 9.16 -23.69 -6.27
C TYR A 165 8.86 -23.95 -7.77
N ASN A 166 8.05 -24.96 -8.10
CA ASN A 166 7.69 -25.31 -9.48
C ASN A 166 8.91 -25.48 -10.43
N TRP A 167 9.98 -26.07 -9.89
CA TRP A 167 11.26 -26.30 -10.55
C TRP A 167 12.00 -25.02 -11.00
N SER A 168 11.58 -23.84 -10.55
CA SER A 168 12.25 -22.57 -10.88
C SER A 168 13.62 -22.47 -10.23
N TYR A 169 14.65 -22.20 -11.06
CA TYR A 169 16.00 -22.02 -10.57
C TYR A 169 16.13 -20.77 -9.69
N THR A 170 15.67 -19.63 -10.21
CA THR A 170 15.78 -18.32 -9.57
C THR A 170 15.08 -18.26 -8.22
N HIS A 171 13.89 -18.85 -8.10
CA HIS A 171 13.13 -18.86 -6.84
C HIS A 171 13.66 -19.88 -5.82
N ALA A 172 14.14 -21.05 -6.27
CA ALA A 172 14.69 -22.07 -5.37
C ALA A 172 16.06 -21.68 -4.78
N ARG A 173 16.87 -20.93 -5.54
CA ARG A 173 18.26 -20.62 -5.17
C ARG A 173 18.42 -19.88 -3.82
N PRO A 174 17.65 -18.84 -3.47
CA PRO A 174 17.73 -18.18 -2.16
C PRO A 174 17.48 -19.14 -0.98
N THR A 175 16.48 -20.01 -1.07
CA THR A 175 16.21 -21.01 -0.02
C THR A 175 17.37 -22.00 0.11
N LEU A 176 17.93 -22.45 -1.01
CA LEU A 176 19.11 -23.33 -1.01
C LEU A 176 20.36 -22.64 -0.44
N LEU A 177 20.57 -21.35 -0.70
CA LEU A 177 21.65 -20.56 -0.08
C LEU A 177 21.50 -20.50 1.45
N VAL A 178 20.28 -20.28 1.95
CA VAL A 178 19.99 -20.27 3.40
C VAL A 178 20.20 -21.65 4.02
N LEU A 179 19.76 -22.72 3.34
CA LEU A 179 19.98 -24.08 3.83
C LEU A 179 21.45 -24.48 3.81
N ALA A 180 22.19 -24.08 2.77
CA ALA A 180 23.62 -24.32 2.65
C ALA A 180 24.40 -23.62 3.76
N SER A 181 24.05 -22.37 4.09
CA SER A 181 24.71 -21.60 5.15
C SER A 181 24.40 -22.12 6.56
N ARG A 182 23.21 -22.68 6.81
CA ARG A 182 22.77 -23.18 8.13
C ARG A 182 23.11 -24.65 8.41
N SER A 183 23.46 -25.44 7.40
CA SER A 183 23.68 -26.87 7.59
C SER A 183 24.96 -27.17 8.40
N TRP A 184 24.84 -27.86 9.55
CA TRP A 184 25.95 -28.23 10.47
C TRP A 184 27.14 -28.95 9.79
N ARG A 185 26.92 -29.59 8.63
CA ARG A 185 27.98 -30.23 7.82
C ARG A 185 28.94 -29.22 7.16
N SER A 186 28.61 -27.93 7.12
CA SER A 186 29.52 -26.86 6.69
C SER A 186 30.55 -26.51 7.78
N SER A 187 30.23 -26.61 9.07
CA SER A 187 31.18 -26.26 10.14
C SER A 187 32.36 -27.24 10.29
N ILE A 188 32.14 -28.55 10.08
CA ILE A 188 33.20 -29.56 10.23
C ILE A 188 34.03 -29.72 8.95
N THR A 189 33.41 -29.56 7.77
CA THR A 189 34.12 -29.68 6.49
C THR A 189 34.82 -28.38 6.06
N ASN A 190 34.34 -27.20 6.47
CA ASN A 190 35.07 -25.95 6.23
C ASN A 190 36.37 -25.87 7.06
N PHE A 191 36.40 -26.53 8.22
CA PHE A 191 37.59 -26.62 9.07
C PHE A 191 38.66 -27.58 8.50
N VAL A 192 38.26 -28.71 7.88
CA VAL A 192 39.21 -29.73 7.36
C VAL A 192 39.52 -29.57 5.86
N MET A 193 38.59 -29.05 5.05
CA MET A 193 38.71 -28.98 3.57
C MET A 193 38.72 -27.55 2.99
N ARG A 194 38.79 -26.49 3.82
CA ARG A 194 38.80 -25.06 3.39
C ARG A 194 37.81 -24.75 2.25
N ARG A 195 36.59 -25.31 2.29
CA ARG A 195 35.57 -25.02 1.28
C ARG A 195 34.90 -23.69 1.65
N LYS A 196 34.93 -22.70 0.75
CA LYS A 196 34.22 -21.44 0.95
C LYS A 196 32.72 -21.67 0.73
N ALA A 197 31.88 -21.00 1.52
CA ALA A 197 30.44 -20.95 1.23
C ALA A 197 30.24 -20.39 -0.18
N PRO A 198 29.28 -20.90 -0.98
CA PRO A 198 29.03 -20.42 -2.32
C PRO A 198 28.70 -18.93 -2.27
N SER A 199 29.60 -18.11 -2.83
CA SER A 199 29.45 -16.65 -2.93
C SER A 199 28.79 -16.33 -4.27
N ALA A 200 28.04 -15.23 -4.34
CA ALA A 200 27.45 -14.75 -5.59
C ALA A 200 28.49 -14.55 -6.71
N LYS A 201 29.76 -14.34 -6.35
CA LYS A 201 30.90 -14.19 -7.28
C LYS A 201 31.45 -15.52 -7.83
N ASP A 202 31.21 -16.64 -7.14
CA ASP A 202 31.77 -17.95 -7.45
C ASP A 202 30.65 -18.90 -7.94
N HIS A 203 30.01 -18.55 -9.05
CA HIS A 203 28.96 -19.39 -9.65
C HIS A 203 29.58 -20.40 -10.64
N PRO A 204 29.29 -21.72 -10.53
CA PRO A 204 29.96 -22.73 -11.36
C PRO A 204 29.66 -22.61 -12.86
N LEU A 205 28.54 -21.97 -13.23
CA LEU A 205 28.15 -21.71 -14.61
C LEU A 205 28.55 -20.31 -15.11
N VAL A 206 29.29 -19.52 -14.32
CA VAL A 206 29.80 -18.21 -14.76
C VAL A 206 31.32 -18.28 -14.85
N ILE A 207 31.84 -17.99 -16.04
CA ILE A 207 33.28 -17.90 -16.31
C ILE A 207 33.61 -16.43 -16.53
N TRP A 208 34.65 -15.92 -15.89
CA TRP A 208 35.12 -14.57 -16.09
C TRP A 208 36.19 -14.54 -17.19
N THR A 209 36.04 -13.66 -18.17
CA THR A 209 37.15 -13.38 -19.09
C THR A 209 38.28 -12.69 -18.35
N ALA A 210 39.52 -12.91 -18.80
CA ALA A 210 40.63 -12.08 -18.35
C ALA A 210 40.38 -10.62 -18.72
N ALA A 211 40.86 -9.70 -17.87
CA ALA A 211 40.94 -8.30 -18.22
C ALA A 211 41.94 -8.15 -19.37
N ASP A 212 41.55 -7.41 -20.41
CA ASP A 212 42.46 -7.09 -21.51
C ASP A 212 42.95 -5.65 -21.33
N GLU A 213 44.12 -5.52 -20.71
CA GLU A 213 44.76 -4.23 -20.39
C GLU A 213 45.06 -3.41 -21.66
N ARG A 214 45.28 -4.07 -22.81
CA ARG A 214 45.59 -3.37 -24.08
C ARG A 214 44.36 -2.69 -24.69
N LEU A 215 43.18 -3.26 -24.47
CA LEU A 215 41.92 -2.74 -24.98
C LEU A 215 41.10 -2.01 -23.90
N ASN A 216 41.66 -1.81 -22.70
CA ASN A 216 40.95 -1.31 -21.51
C ASN A 216 39.62 -2.04 -21.27
N ARG A 217 39.57 -3.34 -21.55
CA ARG A 217 38.34 -4.13 -21.42
C ARG A 217 38.31 -4.80 -20.05
N PRO A 218 37.34 -4.46 -19.17
CA PRO A 218 37.21 -5.11 -17.87
C PRO A 218 36.85 -6.60 -18.02
N PRO A 219 37.09 -7.41 -16.97
CA PRO A 219 36.69 -8.82 -16.98
C PRO A 219 35.17 -8.93 -17.13
N MET A 220 34.70 -9.72 -18.09
CA MET A 220 33.28 -9.89 -18.39
C MET A 220 32.80 -11.27 -17.92
N PRO A 221 31.65 -11.36 -17.24
CA PRO A 221 31.03 -12.63 -16.91
C PRO A 221 30.39 -13.25 -18.16
N LEU A 222 30.81 -14.47 -18.49
CA LEU A 222 30.24 -15.32 -19.53
C LEU A 222 29.48 -16.48 -18.89
N LEU A 223 28.28 -16.74 -19.39
CA LEU A 223 27.49 -17.88 -18.96
C LEU A 223 27.90 -19.14 -19.73
N VAL A 224 28.17 -20.22 -19.00
CA VAL A 224 28.30 -21.57 -19.58
C VAL A 224 26.91 -22.06 -19.98
N LYS A 225 26.71 -22.32 -21.28
CA LYS A 225 25.43 -22.77 -21.81
C LYS A 225 25.04 -24.13 -21.24
N THR A 226 23.83 -24.21 -20.71
CA THR A 226 23.15 -25.46 -20.34
C THR A 226 22.38 -26.02 -21.53
N ARG A 227 21.82 -27.22 -21.37
CA ARG A 227 21.02 -27.93 -22.40
C ARG A 227 19.62 -27.33 -22.66
N SER A 228 19.24 -26.28 -21.92
CA SER A 228 17.95 -25.59 -22.02
C SER A 228 18.15 -24.11 -22.27
N ASP A 229 17.62 -23.61 -23.38
CA ASP A 229 17.72 -22.18 -23.75
C ASP A 229 16.92 -21.29 -22.80
N GLU A 230 15.77 -21.77 -22.32
CA GLU A 230 14.95 -21.09 -21.32
C GLU A 230 15.74 -20.84 -20.03
N LEU A 231 16.48 -21.85 -19.56
CA LEU A 231 17.32 -21.72 -18.36
C LEU A 231 18.53 -20.82 -18.62
N ASN A 232 19.12 -20.89 -19.82
CA ASN A 232 20.24 -20.04 -20.20
C ASN A 232 19.84 -18.55 -20.16
N GLN A 233 18.65 -18.22 -20.68
CA GLN A 233 18.14 -16.86 -20.63
C GLN A 233 17.83 -16.41 -19.20
N GLU A 234 17.22 -17.27 -18.38
CA GLU A 234 16.96 -17.01 -16.96
C GLU A 234 18.25 -16.73 -16.17
N LEU A 235 19.27 -17.60 -16.33
CA LEU A 235 20.57 -17.45 -15.68
C LEU A 235 21.32 -16.20 -16.18
N TYR A 236 21.27 -15.90 -17.48
CA TYR A 236 21.88 -14.71 -18.05
C TYR A 236 21.27 -13.44 -17.44
N ASN A 237 19.94 -13.36 -17.41
CA ASN A 237 19.22 -12.21 -16.82
C ASN A 237 19.43 -12.10 -15.31
N ALA A 238 19.55 -13.22 -14.59
CA ALA A 238 19.69 -13.22 -13.14
C ALA A 238 21.13 -13.00 -12.65
N LEU A 239 22.14 -13.44 -13.40
CA LEU A 239 23.55 -13.46 -12.95
C LEU A 239 24.45 -12.53 -13.76
N VAL A 240 24.26 -12.43 -15.09
CA VAL A 240 25.16 -11.69 -15.98
C VAL A 240 24.73 -10.24 -16.11
N VAL A 241 23.46 -9.99 -16.44
CA VAL A 241 22.93 -8.62 -16.65
C VAL A 241 23.14 -7.70 -15.45
N PRO A 242 22.85 -8.10 -14.20
CA PRO A 242 23.03 -7.22 -13.05
C PRO A 242 24.50 -6.87 -12.79
N GLU A 243 25.42 -7.81 -13.01
CA GLU A 243 26.86 -7.56 -12.86
C GLU A 243 27.40 -6.66 -13.99
N MET A 244 26.92 -6.84 -15.23
CA MET A 244 27.25 -5.94 -16.33
C MET A 244 26.75 -4.51 -16.08
N GLU A 245 25.53 -4.35 -15.56
CA GLU A 245 24.98 -3.03 -15.25
C GLU A 245 25.73 -2.38 -14.07
N LYS A 246 26.10 -3.14 -13.04
CA LYS A 246 26.99 -2.66 -11.98
C LYS A 246 28.33 -2.18 -12.53
N HIS A 247 28.99 -2.97 -13.37
CA HIS A 247 30.26 -2.56 -13.97
C HIS A 247 30.11 -1.32 -14.85
N ARG A 248 29.03 -1.22 -15.64
CA ARG A 248 28.73 -0.04 -16.46
C ARG A 248 28.53 1.20 -15.61
N THR A 249 27.71 1.11 -14.56
CA THR A 249 27.44 2.25 -13.65
C THR A 249 28.70 2.67 -12.89
N GLU A 250 29.52 1.72 -12.43
CA GLU A 250 30.82 2.00 -11.81
C GLU A 250 31.82 2.65 -12.78
N GLN A 251 31.82 2.22 -14.05
CA GLN A 251 32.63 2.84 -15.09
C GLN A 251 32.17 4.27 -15.37
N LEU A 252 30.88 4.50 -15.64
CA LEU A 252 30.34 5.83 -15.87
C LEU A 252 30.62 6.79 -14.70
N ARG A 253 30.55 6.28 -13.46
CA ARG A 253 30.90 7.05 -12.26
C ARG A 253 32.38 7.43 -12.24
N ARG A 254 33.28 6.47 -12.50
CA ARG A 254 34.73 6.74 -12.56
C ARG A 254 35.09 7.71 -13.68
N ASP A 255 34.48 7.55 -14.86
CA ASP A 255 34.69 8.43 -16.00
C ASP A 255 34.20 9.86 -15.69
N PHE A 256 33.06 9.99 -15.00
CA PHE A 256 32.56 11.28 -14.52
C PHE A 256 33.47 11.92 -13.46
N ASP A 257 33.91 11.15 -12.46
CA ASP A 257 34.82 11.64 -11.40
C ASP A 257 36.17 12.09 -11.99
N LEU A 258 36.69 11.35 -12.97
CA LEU A 258 37.91 11.71 -13.68
C LEU A 258 37.73 12.97 -14.54
N ALA A 259 36.63 13.07 -15.29
CA ALA A 259 36.32 14.27 -16.08
C ALA A 259 36.17 15.51 -15.19
N ARG A 260 35.59 15.34 -14.00
CA ARG A 260 35.49 16.40 -13.00
C ARG A 260 36.86 16.84 -12.49
N GLN A 261 37.72 15.90 -12.10
CA GLN A 261 39.08 16.20 -11.63
C GLN A 261 39.89 16.91 -12.71
N TRP A 262 39.84 16.43 -13.94
CA TRP A 262 40.54 17.07 -15.05
C TRP A 262 40.04 18.50 -15.29
N ASN A 263 38.73 18.71 -15.27
CA ASN A 263 38.15 20.06 -15.39
C ASN A 263 38.57 21.00 -14.25
N GLU A 264 38.66 20.49 -13.01
CA GLU A 264 39.16 21.25 -11.85
C GLU A 264 40.64 21.61 -12.00
N GLU A 265 41.50 20.66 -12.39
CA GLU A 265 42.93 20.90 -12.60
C GLU A 265 43.23 21.86 -13.75
N GLU A 266 42.48 21.78 -14.85
CA GLU A 266 42.63 22.68 -16.00
C GLU A 266 42.19 24.10 -15.65
N ALA A 267 41.05 24.25 -14.98
CA ALA A 267 40.58 25.55 -14.52
C ALA A 267 41.54 26.20 -13.50
N GLU A 268 42.14 25.41 -12.60
CA GLU A 268 43.15 25.93 -11.66
C GLU A 268 44.41 26.42 -12.38
N LYS A 269 44.90 25.68 -13.39
CA LYS A 269 46.08 26.05 -14.19
C LYS A 269 45.86 27.35 -14.98
N GLU A 270 44.67 27.52 -15.55
CA GLU A 270 44.32 28.70 -16.34
C GLU A 270 43.81 29.88 -15.48
N GLY A 271 43.63 29.69 -14.17
CA GLY A 271 43.11 30.72 -13.26
C GLY A 271 41.61 31.00 -13.41
N GLU A 272 40.86 30.08 -14.02
CA GLU A 272 39.42 30.17 -14.31
C GLU A 272 38.57 29.53 -13.20
N MET A 273 38.96 29.76 -11.94
CA MET A 273 38.22 29.32 -10.76
C MET A 273 37.35 30.46 -10.24
N TYR A 274 36.08 30.17 -9.97
CA TYR A 274 35.06 31.15 -9.60
C TYR A 274 34.61 30.95 -8.16
N ASP A 275 34.58 32.02 -7.38
CA ASP A 275 34.13 31.97 -5.98
C ASP A 275 32.61 31.92 -5.89
N CYS A 276 32.10 30.92 -5.17
CA CYS A 276 30.69 30.88 -4.80
C CYS A 276 30.39 32.02 -3.82
N GLN A 277 29.44 32.88 -4.15
CA GLN A 277 29.10 34.02 -3.29
C GLN A 277 28.32 33.64 -2.02
N CYS A 278 27.92 32.37 -1.88
CA CYS A 278 27.29 31.85 -0.67
C CYS A 278 28.29 31.24 0.33
N CYS A 279 29.23 30.41 -0.14
CA CYS A 279 30.17 29.71 0.74
C CYS A 279 31.63 30.14 0.58
N PHE A 280 31.94 31.01 -0.39
CA PHE A 280 33.28 31.47 -0.72
C PHE A 280 34.28 30.35 -1.05
N ILE A 281 33.77 29.20 -1.50
CA ILE A 281 34.59 28.10 -2.00
C ILE A 281 34.74 28.28 -3.52
N PRO A 282 35.98 28.25 -4.05
CA PRO A 282 36.23 28.32 -5.48
C PRO A 282 35.73 27.03 -6.16
N ASN A 283 35.04 27.18 -7.28
CA ASN A 283 34.57 26.06 -8.11
C ASN A 283 34.75 26.39 -9.60
N THR A 284 34.71 25.35 -10.43
CA THR A 284 34.70 25.50 -11.88
C THR A 284 33.34 26.02 -12.38
N LEU A 285 33.32 26.65 -13.55
CA LEU A 285 32.10 27.20 -14.16
C LEU A 285 31.00 26.13 -14.33
N GLN A 286 31.38 24.88 -14.64
CA GLN A 286 30.45 23.75 -14.85
C GLN A 286 29.70 23.35 -13.57
N GLN A 287 30.26 23.67 -12.39
CA GLN A 287 29.69 23.40 -11.07
C GLN A 287 29.01 24.63 -10.46
N MET A 288 28.85 25.70 -11.24
CA MET A 288 28.30 26.97 -10.82
C MET A 288 26.97 27.26 -11.54
N SER A 289 26.12 28.02 -10.88
CA SER A 289 24.92 28.62 -11.44
C SER A 289 24.93 30.12 -11.21
N THR A 290 24.12 30.86 -11.94
CA THR A 290 23.92 32.29 -11.74
C THR A 290 22.46 32.60 -11.39
N CYS A 291 22.24 33.63 -10.58
CA CYS A 291 20.90 34.18 -10.40
C CYS A 291 20.50 35.02 -11.63
N ASN A 292 19.20 35.12 -11.89
CA ASN A 292 18.65 35.80 -13.08
C ASN A 292 18.66 37.34 -13.01
N VAL A 293 18.88 37.94 -11.84
CA VAL A 293 18.85 39.41 -11.65
C VAL A 293 20.27 39.96 -11.56
N ASP A 294 20.96 39.70 -10.46
CA ASP A 294 22.27 40.29 -10.17
C ASP A 294 23.46 39.46 -10.70
N GLY A 295 23.19 38.29 -11.30
CA GLY A 295 24.23 37.39 -11.81
C GLY A 295 25.11 36.75 -10.73
N HIS A 296 24.62 36.62 -9.49
CA HIS A 296 25.37 36.03 -8.38
C HIS A 296 25.75 34.57 -8.66
N TYR A 297 27.04 34.26 -8.54
CA TYR A 297 27.58 32.90 -8.72
C TYR A 297 27.32 32.03 -7.49
N ILE A 298 26.62 30.92 -7.68
CA ILE A 298 26.23 29.98 -6.61
C ILE A 298 26.57 28.56 -7.04
N CYS A 299 27.37 27.86 -6.23
CA CYS A 299 27.81 26.50 -6.54
C CYS A 299 26.69 25.47 -6.34
N PHE A 300 26.78 24.36 -7.08
CA PHE A 300 25.80 23.26 -6.97
C PHE A 300 25.74 22.64 -5.57
N GLY A 301 26.83 22.72 -4.81
CA GLY A 301 26.85 22.37 -3.39
C GLY A 301 25.83 23.19 -2.58
N CYS A 302 25.87 24.51 -2.66
CA CYS A 302 24.94 25.40 -1.94
C CYS A 302 23.49 25.20 -2.40
N ILE A 303 23.25 25.00 -3.70
CA ILE A 303 21.91 24.70 -4.24
C ILE A 303 21.34 23.43 -3.60
N ARG A 304 22.11 22.34 -3.61
CA ARG A 304 21.68 21.07 -3.00
C ARG A 304 21.36 21.23 -1.53
N HIS A 305 22.21 21.90 -0.76
CA HIS A 305 21.97 22.12 0.67
C HIS A 305 20.71 22.95 0.92
N ALA A 306 20.49 24.00 0.13
CA ALA A 306 19.31 24.85 0.25
C ALA A 306 18.01 24.09 -0.07
N ILE A 307 18.03 23.22 -1.08
CA ILE A 307 16.87 22.39 -1.44
C ILE A 307 16.62 21.32 -0.39
N THR A 308 17.66 20.62 0.08
CA THR A 308 17.52 19.65 1.18
C THR A 308 16.95 20.32 2.43
N ALA A 309 17.40 21.53 2.77
CA ALA A 309 16.84 22.32 3.87
C ALA A 309 15.40 22.76 3.61
N ALA A 310 15.03 23.05 2.36
CA ALA A 310 13.65 23.39 2.00
C ALA A 310 12.70 22.20 2.13
N LEU A 311 13.15 21.01 1.69
CA LEU A 311 12.34 19.79 1.68
C LEU A 311 12.16 19.17 3.07
N TYR A 312 13.24 19.05 3.84
CA TYR A 312 13.26 18.25 5.07
C TYR A 312 13.28 19.08 6.35
N ASN A 313 13.65 20.36 6.27
CA ASN A 313 13.67 21.29 7.40
C ASN A 313 12.63 22.41 7.19
N GLN A 314 12.60 23.38 8.10
CA GLN A 314 11.74 24.56 8.02
C GLN A 314 12.31 25.64 7.06
N GLY A 315 12.86 25.23 5.91
CA GLY A 315 13.55 26.12 4.97
C GLY A 315 12.74 26.52 3.73
N TRP A 316 11.52 26.03 3.55
CA TRP A 316 10.76 26.18 2.30
C TRP A 316 10.51 27.65 1.93
N ALA A 317 9.83 28.40 2.79
CA ALA A 317 9.47 29.80 2.50
C ALA A 317 10.69 30.71 2.25
N ARG A 318 11.82 30.41 2.91
CA ARG A 318 13.06 31.16 2.78
C ARG A 318 13.77 30.87 1.47
N ASN A 319 13.89 29.60 1.10
CA ASN A 319 14.75 29.20 -0.01
C ASN A 319 13.99 29.10 -1.35
N ILE A 320 12.67 28.93 -1.34
CA ILE A 320 11.89 28.59 -2.53
C ILE A 320 11.00 29.77 -2.95
N ASN A 321 11.00 30.07 -4.25
CA ASN A 321 10.02 30.91 -4.91
C ASN A 321 8.91 30.02 -5.47
N THR A 322 7.72 30.13 -4.90
CA THR A 322 6.61 29.24 -5.19
C THR A 322 5.83 29.66 -6.43
N ASP A 323 6.02 30.89 -6.90
CA ASP A 323 5.38 31.39 -8.13
C ASP A 323 6.19 30.98 -9.37
N LEU A 324 7.53 31.00 -9.25
CA LEU A 324 8.44 30.55 -10.32
C LEU A 324 8.82 29.07 -10.22
N CYS A 325 8.36 28.36 -9.19
CA CYS A 325 8.69 26.95 -8.90
C CYS A 325 10.20 26.68 -8.95
N THR A 326 10.99 27.55 -8.30
CA THR A 326 12.46 27.43 -8.31
C THR A 326 13.08 27.96 -7.02
N LEU A 327 14.40 27.81 -6.89
CA LEU A 327 15.18 28.28 -5.76
C LEU A 327 15.43 29.81 -5.85
N LYS A 328 15.19 30.52 -4.75
CA LYS A 328 15.60 31.92 -4.58
C LYS A 328 17.13 32.02 -4.54
N CYS A 329 17.66 33.19 -4.88
CA CYS A 329 19.08 33.47 -4.73
C CYS A 329 19.51 33.31 -3.27
N ILE A 330 20.61 32.58 -3.03
CA ILE A 330 21.14 32.30 -1.69
C ILE A 330 22.30 33.25 -1.34
N ALA A 331 22.76 34.07 -2.29
CA ALA A 331 23.85 35.00 -2.04
C ALA A 331 23.43 36.06 -1.00
N PRO A 332 24.25 36.29 0.04
CA PRO A 332 24.02 37.38 0.99
C PRO A 332 24.24 38.73 0.30
N THR A 333 23.29 39.65 0.42
CA THR A 333 23.37 40.97 -0.22
C THR A 333 24.49 41.80 0.43
N THR A 334 25.38 42.39 -0.38
CA THR A 334 26.52 43.20 0.09
C THR A 334 26.16 44.66 0.40
N ASN A 335 24.97 45.13 0.02
CA ASN A 335 24.63 46.57 -0.05
C ASN A 335 23.42 47.00 0.82
N GLY A 336 23.33 46.57 2.08
CA GLY A 336 22.48 47.20 3.12
C GLY A 336 20.96 47.26 2.86
N SER A 337 20.47 46.63 1.79
CA SER A 337 19.07 46.43 1.45
C SER A 337 18.80 44.94 1.32
N GLU A 338 17.51 44.58 1.37
CA GLU A 338 16.95 43.24 1.54
C GLU A 338 17.57 42.15 0.64
N GLU A 339 17.39 40.89 1.03
CA GLU A 339 17.85 39.69 0.33
C GLU A 339 17.68 39.79 -1.20
N CYS A 340 18.66 39.28 -1.97
CA CYS A 340 18.58 39.26 -3.44
C CYS A 340 17.25 38.65 -3.91
N GLN A 341 16.44 39.42 -4.65
CA GLN A 341 15.14 38.98 -5.17
C GLN A 341 15.25 38.04 -6.38
N GLY A 342 16.48 37.80 -6.85
CA GLY A 342 16.76 36.89 -7.94
C GLY A 342 16.43 35.43 -7.60
N CYS A 343 16.38 34.61 -8.63
CA CYS A 343 16.14 33.18 -8.56
C CYS A 343 17.16 32.44 -9.42
N ILE A 344 17.43 31.19 -9.06
CA ILE A 344 18.27 30.29 -9.84
C ILE A 344 17.39 29.60 -10.87
N SER A 345 17.89 29.41 -12.09
CA SER A 345 17.13 28.70 -13.14
C SER A 345 16.83 27.25 -12.73
N PRO A 346 15.61 26.73 -12.98
CA PRO A 346 15.23 25.37 -12.63
C PRO A 346 16.09 24.32 -13.34
N ALA A 347 16.66 24.64 -14.51
CA ALA A 347 17.59 23.74 -15.21
C ALA A 347 18.89 23.51 -14.42
N PHE A 348 19.44 24.55 -13.80
CA PHE A 348 20.63 24.43 -12.94
C PHE A 348 20.29 23.77 -11.61
N VAL A 349 19.10 24.05 -11.04
CA VAL A 349 18.59 23.34 -9.87
C VAL A 349 18.51 21.83 -10.13
N LYS A 350 17.91 21.43 -11.26
CA LYS A 350 17.83 20.02 -11.66
C LYS A 350 19.23 19.41 -11.83
N ARG A 351 20.13 20.08 -12.56
CA ARG A 351 21.51 19.59 -12.76
C ARG A 351 22.24 19.39 -11.43
N ALA A 352 22.21 20.40 -10.56
CA ALA A 352 22.84 20.36 -9.25
C ALA A 352 22.33 19.20 -8.38
N LEU A 353 21.02 18.94 -8.40
CA LEU A 353 20.45 17.80 -7.68
C LEU A 353 20.90 16.47 -8.28
N MET A 354 20.84 16.31 -9.61
CA MET A 354 21.14 15.05 -10.31
C MET A 354 22.59 14.55 -10.13
N GLU A 355 23.52 15.43 -9.81
CA GLU A 355 24.91 15.07 -9.45
C GLU A 355 25.04 14.48 -8.03
N GLY A 356 24.03 14.66 -7.17
CA GLY A 356 24.00 14.08 -5.83
C GLY A 356 23.50 12.64 -5.79
N PRO A 357 23.86 11.85 -4.76
CA PRO A 357 23.42 10.45 -4.63
C PRO A 357 21.89 10.31 -4.54
N ASP A 358 21.23 11.22 -3.80
CA ASP A 358 19.76 11.25 -3.63
C ASP A 358 19.08 12.26 -4.56
N GLY A 359 19.75 12.62 -5.66
CA GLY A 359 19.36 13.72 -6.55
C GLY A 359 17.99 13.57 -7.18
N LYS A 360 17.72 12.38 -7.74
CA LYS A 360 16.46 12.06 -8.42
C LYS A 360 15.27 12.13 -7.47
N ASP A 361 15.42 11.57 -6.28
CA ASP A 361 14.36 11.52 -5.27
C ASP A 361 14.08 12.91 -4.69
N ASN A 362 15.12 13.70 -4.45
CA ASN A 362 14.96 15.08 -4.00
C ASN A 362 14.28 15.96 -5.05
N PHE A 363 14.62 15.80 -6.33
CA PHE A 363 13.95 16.52 -7.41
C PHE A 363 12.47 16.11 -7.54
N ALA A 364 12.17 14.82 -7.46
CA ALA A 364 10.78 14.33 -7.49
C ALA A 364 9.95 14.87 -6.32
N LYS A 365 10.49 14.88 -5.10
CA LYS A 365 9.82 15.46 -3.92
C LYS A 365 9.64 16.98 -4.02
N LEU A 366 10.59 17.67 -4.64
CA LEU A 366 10.50 19.09 -4.90
C LEU A 366 9.34 19.40 -5.86
N ASP A 367 9.27 18.67 -6.98
CA ASP A 367 8.17 18.76 -7.95
C ASP A 367 6.81 18.40 -7.32
N GLU A 368 6.76 17.34 -6.51
CA GLU A 368 5.55 16.91 -5.79
C GLU A 368 5.03 18.02 -4.84
N ARG A 369 5.94 18.67 -4.11
CA ARG A 369 5.57 19.75 -3.21
C ARG A 369 5.14 21.01 -3.95
N PHE A 370 5.79 21.34 -5.08
CA PHE A 370 5.34 22.43 -5.96
C PHE A 370 3.93 22.18 -6.50
N ALA A 371 3.67 20.98 -7.00
CA ALA A 371 2.34 20.60 -7.49
C ALA A 371 1.30 20.69 -6.38
N SER A 372 1.62 20.20 -5.18
CA SER A 372 0.71 20.25 -4.02
C SER A 372 0.38 21.69 -3.61
N GLU A 373 1.37 22.59 -3.59
CA GLU A 373 1.14 24.00 -3.25
C GLU A 373 0.33 24.72 -4.34
N ALA A 374 0.60 24.45 -5.62
CA ALA A 374 -0.19 24.99 -6.73
C ALA A 374 -1.66 24.55 -6.66
N LEU A 375 -1.89 23.27 -6.35
CA LEU A 375 -3.24 22.72 -6.16
C LEU A 375 -3.95 23.38 -4.97
N GLN A 376 -3.27 23.58 -3.84
CA GLN A 376 -3.85 24.27 -2.68
C GLN A 376 -4.18 25.74 -2.99
N LYS A 377 -3.28 26.47 -3.68
CA LYS A 377 -3.49 27.87 -4.08
C LYS A 377 -4.65 28.04 -5.09
N SER A 378 -4.94 27.00 -5.88
CA SER A 378 -6.01 27.06 -6.89
C SER A 378 -7.42 27.26 -6.31
N ASN A 379 -7.65 26.91 -5.04
CA ASN A 379 -8.97 26.89 -4.39
C ASN A 379 -10.04 26.10 -5.16
N LEU A 380 -9.63 25.17 -6.02
CA LEU A 380 -10.53 24.27 -6.72
C LEU A 380 -11.01 23.15 -5.79
N PRO A 381 -12.24 22.63 -5.98
CA PRO A 381 -12.69 21.46 -5.24
C PRO A 381 -11.97 20.22 -5.77
N LEU A 382 -10.95 19.79 -5.04
CA LEU A 382 -10.10 18.67 -5.43
C LEU A 382 -10.37 17.44 -4.57
N ILE A 383 -10.37 16.27 -5.21
CA ILE A 383 -10.31 14.97 -4.54
C ILE A 383 -8.89 14.48 -4.61
N GLN A 384 -8.29 14.25 -3.44
CA GLN A 384 -6.91 13.78 -3.33
C GLN A 384 -6.88 12.31 -2.94
N CYS A 385 -5.95 11.58 -3.55
CA CYS A 385 -5.66 10.21 -3.15
C CYS A 385 -4.93 10.22 -1.79
N PRO A 386 -5.34 9.41 -0.79
CA PRO A 386 -4.68 9.36 0.51
C PRO A 386 -3.32 8.64 0.49
N PHE A 387 -2.97 7.96 -0.61
CA PHE A 387 -1.78 7.12 -0.71
C PHE A 387 -0.66 7.71 -1.59
N CYS A 388 -0.96 8.73 -2.39
CA CYS A 388 -0.04 9.30 -3.37
C CYS A 388 -0.46 10.73 -3.72
N PRO A 389 0.40 11.57 -4.32
CA PRO A 389 0.10 12.97 -4.63
C PRO A 389 -0.92 13.19 -5.75
N TYR A 390 -1.58 12.13 -6.23
CA TYR A 390 -2.61 12.23 -7.24
C TYR A 390 -3.82 13.01 -6.74
N ALA A 391 -4.27 13.98 -7.52
CA ALA A 391 -5.49 14.74 -7.28
C ALA A 391 -6.30 14.86 -8.59
N GLU A 392 -7.61 14.76 -8.47
CA GLU A 392 -8.55 15.03 -9.55
C GLU A 392 -9.55 16.13 -9.15
N LEU A 393 -10.13 16.80 -10.14
CA LEU A 393 -11.16 17.80 -9.91
C LEU A 393 -12.48 17.10 -9.55
N ASP A 394 -13.16 17.58 -8.52
CA ASP A 394 -14.52 17.15 -8.22
C ASP A 394 -15.52 17.97 -9.05
N ASP A 395 -15.83 17.49 -10.25
CA ASP A 395 -16.79 18.15 -11.15
C ASP A 395 -18.13 18.43 -10.45
N LEU A 396 -18.58 17.55 -9.55
CA LEU A 396 -19.88 17.71 -8.87
C LEU A 396 -19.88 18.84 -7.83
N ALA A 397 -18.70 19.24 -7.34
CA ALA A 397 -18.55 20.30 -6.35
C ALA A 397 -18.39 21.68 -6.98
N LEU A 398 -18.17 21.77 -8.30
CA LEU A 398 -18.07 23.04 -9.00
C LEU A 398 -19.42 23.80 -9.01
N PRO A 399 -19.41 25.13 -8.89
CA PRO A 399 -20.63 25.95 -8.91
C PRO A 399 -21.32 25.99 -10.29
N ASP A 400 -20.54 25.92 -11.36
CA ASP A 400 -21.00 26.12 -12.76
C ASP A 400 -21.28 24.81 -13.51
N THR A 401 -21.29 23.66 -12.84
CA THR A 401 -21.60 22.41 -13.53
C THR A 401 -23.06 22.34 -13.96
N ASP A 402 -23.26 22.12 -15.26
CA ASP A 402 -24.58 21.90 -15.84
C ASP A 402 -25.06 20.48 -15.52
N PHE A 403 -25.64 20.31 -14.33
CA PHE A 403 -26.28 19.05 -13.90
C PHE A 403 -27.44 18.60 -14.80
N PHE A 404 -27.87 19.44 -15.75
CA PHE A 404 -28.96 19.15 -16.68
C PHE A 404 -28.56 18.29 -17.88
N THR A 405 -27.29 18.28 -18.29
CA THR A 405 -26.81 17.58 -19.49
C THR A 405 -26.82 16.06 -19.35
N HIS A 406 -26.73 15.56 -18.11
CA HIS A 406 -26.70 14.13 -17.80
C HIS A 406 -28.04 13.56 -17.30
N LEU A 407 -29.13 14.35 -17.37
CA LEU A 407 -30.46 13.90 -16.96
C LEU A 407 -31.05 12.94 -17.98
N ARG A 408 -30.94 11.64 -17.71
CA ARG A 408 -31.72 10.62 -18.42
C ARG A 408 -33.04 10.45 -17.68
N PHE A 409 -34.16 10.77 -18.32
CA PHE A 409 -35.47 10.43 -17.76
C PHE A 409 -35.68 8.93 -17.82
N ARG A 410 -36.18 8.32 -16.73
CA ARG A 410 -36.57 6.91 -16.79
C ARG A 410 -37.67 6.76 -17.83
N PRO A 411 -37.49 5.94 -18.89
CA PRO A 411 -38.60 5.59 -19.75
C PRO A 411 -39.53 4.72 -18.90
N ARG A 412 -40.59 5.31 -18.34
CA ARG A 412 -41.71 4.50 -17.87
C ARG A 412 -42.28 3.83 -19.11
N PRO A 413 -42.46 2.49 -19.13
CA PRO A 413 -43.20 1.87 -20.20
C PRO A 413 -44.64 2.37 -20.04
N ILE A 414 -45.04 3.36 -20.82
CA ILE A 414 -46.45 3.68 -21.03
C ILE A 414 -46.96 2.51 -21.87
N ILE A 415 -47.38 1.45 -21.18
CA ILE A 415 -47.97 0.27 -21.79
C ILE A 415 -49.29 0.73 -22.42
N LEU A 416 -49.26 0.77 -23.75
CA LEU A 416 -50.35 0.70 -24.72
C LEU A 416 -51.76 0.56 -24.12
N ALA A 417 -52.44 1.69 -23.94
CA ALA A 417 -53.90 1.73 -23.96
C ALA A 417 -54.34 1.92 -25.42
N SER A 418 -54.63 0.78 -26.05
CA SER A 418 -55.53 0.51 -27.20
C SER A 418 -56.09 1.69 -28.01
N LEU A 419 -56.02 1.53 -29.33
CA LEU A 419 -56.50 2.34 -30.47
C LEU A 419 -57.99 2.79 -30.48
N ALA A 420 -58.60 3.10 -29.35
CA ALA A 420 -59.98 3.62 -29.28
C ALA A 420 -60.10 5.00 -28.60
N SER A 421 -58.99 5.63 -28.18
CA SER A 421 -59.02 6.90 -27.45
C SER A 421 -58.19 8.02 -28.09
N VAL A 422 -57.74 7.90 -29.34
CA VAL A 422 -56.90 8.90 -30.01
C VAL A 422 -57.51 10.33 -30.00
N PRO A 423 -58.80 10.56 -30.32
CA PRO A 423 -59.34 11.92 -30.33
C PRO A 423 -59.59 12.48 -28.91
N LEU A 424 -59.88 11.62 -27.93
CA LEU A 424 -60.01 12.03 -26.53
C LEU A 424 -58.65 12.29 -25.88
N LEU A 425 -57.63 11.53 -26.27
CA LEU A 425 -56.24 11.74 -25.87
C LEU A 425 -55.70 13.02 -26.50
N GLU A 426 -55.98 13.32 -27.77
CA GLU A 426 -55.60 14.59 -28.39
C GLU A 426 -56.26 15.79 -27.72
N LEU A 427 -57.55 15.72 -27.40
CA LEU A 427 -58.26 16.78 -26.68
C LEU A 427 -57.75 16.92 -25.23
N PHE A 428 -57.52 15.80 -24.54
CA PHE A 428 -56.94 15.79 -23.21
C PHE A 428 -55.51 16.33 -23.22
N CYS A 429 -54.70 15.97 -24.21
CA CYS A 429 -53.36 16.51 -24.43
C CYS A 429 -53.43 18.02 -24.73
N PHE A 430 -54.36 18.50 -25.55
CA PHE A 430 -54.53 19.92 -25.84
C PHE A 430 -54.99 20.72 -24.62
N LYS A 431 -55.91 20.19 -23.83
CA LYS A 431 -56.35 20.84 -22.58
C LYS A 431 -55.28 20.75 -21.49
N ALA A 432 -54.53 19.65 -21.44
CA ALA A 432 -53.38 19.50 -20.56
C ALA A 432 -52.24 20.45 -20.96
N THR A 433 -51.96 20.64 -22.25
CA THR A 433 -50.97 21.61 -22.72
C THR A 433 -51.42 23.03 -22.45
N GLN A 434 -52.70 23.37 -22.69
CA GLN A 434 -53.25 24.68 -22.35
C GLN A 434 -53.19 24.96 -20.84
N ALA A 435 -53.52 23.97 -20.01
CA ALA A 435 -53.42 24.06 -18.56
C ALA A 435 -51.96 24.14 -18.08
N LEU A 436 -51.04 23.39 -18.69
CA LEU A 436 -49.61 23.46 -18.42
C LEU A 436 -49.05 24.84 -18.79
N LEU A 437 -49.48 25.41 -19.92
CA LEU A 437 -49.05 26.72 -20.39
C LEU A 437 -49.59 27.84 -19.50
N LEU A 438 -50.85 27.74 -19.07
CA LEU A 438 -51.43 28.63 -18.05
C LEU A 438 -50.73 28.47 -16.69
N ALA A 439 -50.41 27.25 -16.27
CA ALA A 439 -49.67 26.99 -15.04
C ALA A 439 -48.24 27.52 -15.13
N LEU A 440 -47.57 27.41 -16.28
CA LEU A 440 -46.26 27.99 -16.54
C LEU A 440 -46.30 29.51 -16.54
N VAL A 441 -47.31 30.13 -17.14
CA VAL A 441 -47.50 31.59 -17.11
C VAL A 441 -47.79 32.08 -15.69
N LEU A 442 -48.69 31.41 -14.96
CA LEU A 442 -48.98 31.72 -13.56
C LEU A 442 -47.75 31.51 -12.68
N TYR A 443 -46.98 30.43 -12.91
CA TYR A 443 -45.75 30.12 -12.21
C TYR A 443 -44.68 31.17 -12.50
N THR A 444 -44.40 31.49 -13.77
CA THR A 444 -43.46 32.57 -14.12
C THR A 444 -43.88 33.90 -13.49
N PHE A 445 -45.17 34.24 -13.53
CA PHE A 445 -45.70 35.42 -12.85
C PHE A 445 -45.44 35.39 -11.33
N ILE A 446 -45.74 34.29 -10.64
CA ILE A 446 -45.46 34.09 -9.20
C ILE A 446 -43.95 34.18 -8.90
N THR A 447 -43.09 33.57 -9.71
CA THR A 447 -41.64 33.57 -9.48
C THR A 447 -40.99 34.93 -9.70
N ILE A 448 -41.47 35.70 -10.69
CA ILE A 448 -41.02 37.07 -10.97
C ILE A 448 -41.53 38.03 -9.89
N THR A 449 -42.80 37.92 -9.50
CA THR A 449 -43.42 38.78 -8.47
C THR A 449 -42.88 38.53 -7.06
N PHE A 450 -42.62 37.26 -6.69
CA PHE A 450 -42.11 36.89 -5.36
C PHE A 450 -40.59 36.67 -5.31
N ARG A 451 -39.85 36.90 -6.42
CA ARG A 451 -38.40 36.66 -6.54
C ARG A 451 -37.92 35.32 -5.95
N LEU A 452 -38.68 34.25 -6.20
CA LEU A 452 -38.36 32.91 -5.68
C LEU A 452 -37.11 32.33 -6.38
N PRO A 453 -36.01 32.01 -5.67
CA PRO A 453 -34.78 31.51 -6.25
C PRO A 453 -34.87 30.01 -6.54
N LEU A 454 -35.65 29.64 -7.55
CA LEU A 454 -35.94 28.24 -7.85
C LEU A 454 -34.81 27.52 -8.58
N LEU A 455 -34.15 28.19 -9.53
CA LEU A 455 -33.02 27.60 -10.27
C LEU A 455 -31.88 27.17 -9.34
N PRO A 456 -31.45 27.97 -8.33
CA PRO A 456 -30.51 27.53 -7.32
C PRO A 456 -30.97 26.30 -6.54
N ALA A 457 -32.23 26.27 -6.09
CA ALA A 457 -32.78 25.15 -5.33
C ALA A 457 -32.80 23.84 -6.15
N PHE A 458 -33.20 23.92 -7.43
CA PHE A 458 -33.16 22.77 -8.34
C PHE A 458 -31.72 22.30 -8.62
N ARG A 459 -30.77 23.22 -8.81
CA ARG A 459 -29.34 22.87 -8.98
C ARG A 459 -28.78 22.18 -7.74
N THR A 460 -29.10 22.68 -6.54
CA THR A 460 -28.69 22.05 -5.26
C THR A 460 -29.29 20.65 -5.11
N ALA A 461 -30.59 20.50 -5.40
CA ALA A 461 -31.26 19.19 -5.35
C ALA A 461 -30.64 18.19 -6.35
N LEU A 462 -30.36 18.62 -7.59
CA LEU A 462 -29.67 17.79 -8.58
C LEU A 462 -28.25 17.41 -8.13
N ARG A 463 -27.48 18.36 -7.60
CA ARG A 463 -26.16 18.10 -7.03
C ARG A 463 -26.23 17.02 -5.94
N HIS A 464 -27.17 17.13 -5.01
CA HIS A 464 -27.37 16.12 -3.97
C HIS A 464 -27.71 14.74 -4.54
N ILE A 465 -28.55 14.67 -5.58
CA ILE A 465 -28.90 13.41 -6.25
C ILE A 465 -27.66 12.81 -6.92
N HIS A 466 -26.86 13.60 -7.65
CA HIS A 466 -25.64 13.12 -8.28
C HIS A 466 -24.60 12.65 -7.25
N LEU A 467 -24.41 13.39 -6.15
CA LEU A 467 -23.54 12.97 -5.05
C LEU A 467 -24.01 11.66 -4.40
N LYS A 468 -25.33 11.50 -4.21
CA LYS A 468 -25.91 10.23 -3.71
C LYS A 468 -25.68 9.06 -4.69
N ARG A 469 -25.68 9.31 -6.00
CA ARG A 469 -25.53 8.28 -7.04
C ARG A 469 -24.08 7.92 -7.38
N ARG A 470 -23.13 8.86 -7.27
CA ARG A 470 -21.68 8.62 -7.50
C ARG A 470 -21.14 7.50 -6.60
N GLY A 471 -21.72 7.34 -5.41
CA GLY A 471 -21.20 6.43 -4.40
C GLY A 471 -19.96 7.02 -3.72
N LEU A 472 -19.36 6.24 -2.82
CA LEU A 472 -18.22 6.67 -2.01
C LEU A 472 -16.88 6.11 -2.50
N ARG A 473 -16.88 5.27 -3.54
CA ARG A 473 -15.67 4.65 -4.08
C ARG A 473 -14.96 5.63 -5.01
N PHE A 474 -13.70 5.91 -4.68
CA PHE A 474 -12.75 6.64 -5.52
C PHE A 474 -11.69 5.67 -6.02
N GLN A 475 -11.27 5.82 -7.28
CA GLN A 475 -10.21 5.02 -7.88
C GLN A 475 -9.10 5.97 -8.32
N CYS A 476 -7.90 5.82 -7.75
CA CYS A 476 -6.76 6.59 -8.19
C CYS A 476 -6.38 6.22 -9.63
N LEU A 477 -6.16 7.21 -10.50
CA LEU A 477 -5.74 6.99 -11.89
C LEU A 477 -4.23 7.20 -12.11
N SER A 478 -3.48 7.41 -11.03
CA SER A 478 -2.02 7.47 -11.12
C SER A 478 -1.45 6.12 -11.58
N PRO A 479 -0.51 6.10 -12.56
CA PRO A 479 0.06 4.87 -13.12
C PRO A 479 0.80 4.01 -12.10
N THR A 480 1.20 4.60 -10.96
CA THR A 480 1.94 3.90 -9.91
C THR A 480 1.06 3.42 -8.76
N CYS A 481 -0.07 4.07 -8.51
CA CYS A 481 -0.89 3.82 -7.33
C CYS A 481 -2.08 2.91 -7.66
N HIS A 482 -2.96 3.33 -8.58
CA HIS A 482 -4.20 2.64 -8.92
C HIS A 482 -5.08 2.16 -7.74
N ARG A 483 -4.84 2.64 -6.50
CA ARG A 483 -5.57 2.19 -5.30
C ARG A 483 -6.97 2.79 -5.25
N ALA A 484 -7.92 2.01 -4.75
CA ALA A 484 -9.26 2.48 -4.46
C ALA A 484 -9.34 2.99 -3.02
N SER A 485 -10.01 4.13 -2.80
CA SER A 485 -10.24 4.69 -1.47
C SER A 485 -11.68 5.17 -1.31
N CYS A 486 -12.10 5.39 -0.08
CA CYS A 486 -13.39 5.97 0.24
C CYS A 486 -13.32 7.49 0.27
N LEU A 487 -14.20 8.18 -0.46
CA LEU A 487 -14.32 9.64 -0.48
C LEU A 487 -14.70 10.23 0.89
N ALA A 488 -15.37 9.45 1.76
CA ALA A 488 -15.83 9.91 3.06
C ALA A 488 -14.79 9.72 4.17
N CYS A 489 -14.16 8.54 4.26
CA CYS A 489 -13.21 8.25 5.35
C CYS A 489 -11.74 8.27 4.90
N SER A 490 -11.45 8.45 3.61
CA SER A 490 -10.09 8.41 3.04
C SER A 490 -9.30 7.11 3.31
N LEU A 491 -10.00 6.05 3.74
CA LEU A 491 -9.41 4.71 3.92
C LEU A 491 -9.45 3.90 2.62
N PRO A 492 -8.63 2.85 2.49
CA PRO A 492 -8.70 1.93 1.36
C PRO A 492 -10.13 1.38 1.20
N TRP A 493 -10.57 1.23 -0.05
CA TRP A 493 -11.88 0.70 -0.38
C TRP A 493 -11.82 -0.82 -0.50
N HIS A 494 -12.68 -1.51 0.25
CA HIS A 494 -12.83 -2.97 0.17
C HIS A 494 -14.32 -3.28 0.05
N ASP A 495 -14.72 -4.16 -0.87
CA ASP A 495 -16.12 -4.56 -1.01
C ASP A 495 -16.43 -5.76 -0.09
N PRO A 496 -17.46 -5.71 0.79
CA PRO A 496 -18.35 -4.58 1.10
C PRO A 496 -17.71 -3.53 2.03
N HIS A 497 -17.73 -2.25 1.64
CA HIS A 497 -17.06 -1.20 2.42
C HIS A 497 -17.94 -0.69 3.56
N THR A 498 -17.36 -0.59 4.76
CA THR A 498 -17.98 0.10 5.90
C THR A 498 -17.14 1.31 6.29
N CYS A 499 -17.70 2.50 6.09
CA CYS A 499 -17.02 3.74 6.42
C CYS A 499 -16.66 3.78 7.90
N PHE A 500 -15.45 4.27 8.18
CA PHE A 500 -14.92 4.45 9.54
C PHE A 500 -14.89 3.18 10.41
N SER A 501 -14.71 2.00 9.80
CA SER A 501 -14.66 0.71 10.50
C SER A 501 -13.67 0.70 11.69
N SER A 502 -12.50 1.32 11.54
CA SER A 502 -11.48 1.42 12.58
C SER A 502 -11.95 2.25 13.78
N GLN A 503 -12.59 3.38 13.53
CA GLN A 503 -13.12 4.27 14.56
C GLN A 503 -14.36 3.67 15.23
N LEU A 504 -15.22 2.97 14.49
CA LEU A 504 -16.34 2.23 15.06
C LEU A 504 -15.85 1.07 15.96
N THR A 505 -14.78 0.40 15.56
CA THR A 505 -14.16 -0.66 16.36
C THR A 505 -13.49 -0.07 17.60
N SER A 506 -12.81 1.07 17.49
CA SER A 506 -12.22 1.74 18.64
C SER A 506 -13.29 2.21 19.63
N LEU A 507 -14.40 2.78 19.16
CA LEU A 507 -15.55 3.12 19.98
C LEU A 507 -16.13 1.88 20.68
N ARG A 508 -16.32 0.78 19.94
CA ARG A 508 -16.83 -0.46 20.54
C ARG A 508 -15.91 -0.96 21.65
N LEU A 509 -14.59 -1.01 21.40
CA LEU A 509 -13.61 -1.49 22.35
C LEU A 509 -13.50 -0.57 23.58
N THR A 510 -13.57 0.75 23.40
CA THR A 510 -13.55 1.70 24.53
C THR A 510 -14.79 1.53 25.41
N LEU A 511 -15.96 1.38 24.80
CA LEU A 511 -17.20 1.10 25.53
C LEU A 511 -17.15 -0.26 26.24
N GLU A 512 -16.77 -1.34 25.55
CA GLU A 512 -16.64 -2.68 26.14
C GLU A 512 -15.63 -2.70 27.31
N ARG A 513 -14.49 -2.03 27.13
CA ARG A 513 -13.48 -1.88 28.18
C ARG A 513 -14.02 -1.08 29.36
N ALA A 514 -14.66 0.06 29.14
CA ALA A 514 -15.25 0.88 30.20
C ALA A 514 -16.34 0.13 30.98
N THR A 515 -17.21 -0.63 30.29
CA THR A 515 -18.23 -1.46 30.94
C THR A 515 -17.60 -2.58 31.76
N THR A 516 -16.52 -3.19 31.25
CA THR A 516 -15.80 -4.25 31.97
C THR A 516 -15.06 -3.71 33.19
N ASP A 517 -14.38 -2.55 33.06
CA ASP A 517 -13.62 -1.87 34.12
C ASP A 517 -14.54 -1.31 35.24
N ALA A 518 -15.79 -1.01 34.91
CA ALA A 518 -16.80 -0.58 35.88
C ALA A 518 -17.20 -1.70 36.85
N VAL A 519 -17.37 -2.92 36.35
CA VAL A 519 -17.79 -4.10 37.15
C VAL A 519 -16.60 -4.81 37.78
N LYS A 520 -15.51 -5.04 37.02
CA LYS A 520 -14.33 -5.73 37.55
C LYS A 520 -13.56 -4.83 38.52
N ARG A 521 -13.10 -5.41 39.62
CA ARG A 521 -12.14 -4.80 40.54
C ARG A 521 -10.78 -5.46 40.31
N THR A 522 -9.73 -4.66 40.25
CA THR A 522 -8.37 -5.13 39.95
C THR A 522 -7.49 -4.92 41.18
N CYS A 523 -6.79 -5.96 41.62
CA CYS A 523 -5.85 -5.85 42.73
C CYS A 523 -4.62 -5.02 42.35
N PRO A 524 -4.25 -3.95 43.07
CA PRO A 524 -3.10 -3.12 42.74
C PRO A 524 -1.74 -3.82 42.99
N GLN A 525 -1.72 -4.94 43.74
CA GLN A 525 -0.50 -5.67 44.07
C GLN A 525 -0.16 -6.77 43.06
N CYS A 526 -1.16 -7.48 42.54
CA CYS A 526 -0.96 -8.62 41.63
C CYS A 526 -1.72 -8.52 40.30
N ASN A 527 -2.46 -7.43 40.07
CA ASN A 527 -3.26 -7.16 38.89
C ASN A 527 -4.33 -8.22 38.55
N LEU A 528 -4.69 -9.08 39.50
CA LEU A 528 -5.79 -10.02 39.34
C LEU A 528 -7.14 -9.27 39.36
N GLY A 529 -7.94 -9.48 38.32
CA GLY A 529 -9.29 -8.94 38.19
C GLY A 529 -10.34 -9.93 38.70
N PHE A 530 -11.31 -9.45 39.47
CA PHE A 530 -12.40 -10.26 39.99
C PHE A 530 -13.71 -9.46 40.10
N VAL A 531 -14.84 -10.16 40.04
CA VAL A 531 -16.20 -9.61 40.12
C VAL A 531 -16.89 -10.24 41.33
N LYS A 532 -17.66 -9.44 42.07
CA LYS A 532 -18.39 -9.91 43.23
C LYS A 532 -19.73 -10.48 42.77
N SER A 533 -20.00 -11.76 43.02
CA SER A 533 -21.31 -12.38 42.75
C SER A 533 -22.29 -12.17 43.91
N GLU A 534 -21.87 -12.46 45.15
CA GLU A 534 -22.70 -12.34 46.36
C GLU A 534 -21.83 -12.04 47.61
N GLY A 535 -22.45 -11.66 48.74
CA GLY A 535 -21.77 -11.53 50.04
C GLY A 535 -21.35 -10.11 50.44
N CYS A 536 -20.25 -10.00 51.18
CA CYS A 536 -19.76 -8.77 51.83
C CYS A 536 -18.88 -7.91 50.88
N ASN A 537 -18.92 -6.57 51.02
CA ASN A 537 -18.12 -5.63 50.21
C ASN A 537 -16.62 -5.56 50.59
N LYS A 538 -16.18 -6.32 51.60
CA LYS A 538 -14.76 -6.53 51.91
C LYS A 538 -14.22 -7.68 51.06
N LEU A 539 -13.31 -7.36 50.15
CA LEU A 539 -12.69 -8.33 49.25
C LEU A 539 -11.27 -8.62 49.73
N VAL A 540 -10.85 -9.88 49.64
CA VAL A 540 -9.46 -10.30 49.92
C VAL A 540 -8.95 -11.06 48.69
N CYS A 541 -7.87 -10.56 48.11
CA CYS A 541 -7.20 -11.20 46.98
C CYS A 541 -6.39 -12.42 47.46
N LEU A 542 -6.10 -13.36 46.55
CA LEU A 542 -5.23 -14.52 46.81
C LEU A 542 -3.81 -14.12 47.25
N CYS A 543 -3.34 -12.92 46.89
CA CYS A 543 -2.06 -12.37 47.35
C CYS A 543 -2.10 -11.79 48.77
N GLY A 544 -3.26 -11.79 49.44
CA GLY A 544 -3.46 -11.25 50.80
C GLY A 544 -3.89 -9.78 50.85
N TYR A 545 -3.90 -9.06 49.73
CA TYR A 545 -4.37 -7.66 49.69
C TYR A 545 -5.90 -7.58 49.87
N SER A 546 -6.35 -6.77 50.83
CA SER A 546 -7.78 -6.53 51.08
C SER A 546 -8.22 -5.14 50.62
N MET A 547 -9.41 -5.04 50.03
CA MET A 547 -9.97 -3.78 49.54
C MET A 547 -11.49 -3.72 49.66
N CYS A 548 -12.04 -2.51 49.64
CA CYS A 548 -13.48 -2.28 49.58
C CYS A 548 -13.99 -2.32 48.13
N TYR A 549 -15.06 -3.08 47.88
CA TYR A 549 -15.70 -3.17 46.56
C TYR A 549 -16.25 -1.83 46.07
N ILE A 550 -16.80 -1.00 46.97
CA ILE A 550 -17.44 0.27 46.61
C ILE A 550 -16.38 1.32 46.25
N CYS A 551 -15.53 1.69 47.22
CA CYS A 551 -14.60 2.83 47.09
C CYS A 551 -13.22 2.46 46.51
N ARG A 552 -12.92 1.17 46.27
CA ARG A 552 -11.63 0.67 45.75
C ARG A 552 -10.40 0.92 46.66
N GLN A 553 -10.60 1.42 47.89
CA GLN A 553 -9.52 1.67 48.86
C GLN A 553 -9.05 0.37 49.53
N GLY A 554 -7.75 0.32 49.84
CA GLY A 554 -7.13 -0.79 50.56
C GLY A 554 -7.56 -0.82 52.03
N LEU A 555 -7.90 -2.01 52.53
CA LEU A 555 -8.43 -2.23 53.88
C LEU A 555 -7.40 -2.83 54.85
N ALA A 556 -6.10 -2.71 54.54
CA ALA A 556 -5.02 -3.33 55.32
C ALA A 556 -5.03 -2.89 56.79
N ASN A 557 -5.31 -1.60 57.07
CA ASN A 557 -5.29 -1.04 58.42
C ASN A 557 -6.69 -0.96 59.06
N GLU A 558 -7.71 -0.59 58.29
CA GLU A 558 -9.07 -0.33 58.80
C GLU A 558 -9.94 -1.60 58.87
N GLY A 559 -9.66 -2.60 58.02
CA GLY A 559 -10.42 -3.84 57.98
C GLY A 559 -11.94 -3.62 57.87
N TYR A 560 -12.67 -4.03 58.91
CA TYR A 560 -14.14 -3.85 58.98
C TYR A 560 -14.57 -2.46 59.50
N GLN A 561 -13.67 -1.68 60.10
CA GLN A 561 -13.98 -0.35 60.65
C GLN A 561 -14.22 0.71 59.56
N HIS A 562 -13.81 0.40 58.32
CA HIS A 562 -14.13 1.16 57.10
C HIS A 562 -15.64 1.18 56.80
N PHE A 563 -16.38 0.18 57.26
CA PHE A 563 -17.80 0.04 57.00
C PHE A 563 -18.65 0.64 58.12
N CYS A 564 -19.79 1.22 57.75
CA CYS A 564 -20.77 1.81 58.66
C CYS A 564 -21.49 0.72 59.46
N GLY A 565 -21.53 0.87 60.78
CA GLY A 565 -22.27 -0.02 61.70
C GLY A 565 -23.63 0.53 62.16
N HIS A 566 -24.08 1.69 61.65
CA HIS A 566 -25.35 2.28 62.06
C HIS A 566 -26.53 1.47 61.51
N PHE A 567 -27.53 1.23 62.35
CA PHE A 567 -28.76 0.56 61.99
C PHE A 567 -29.54 1.37 60.95
N ARG A 568 -30.21 0.69 60.01
CA ARG A 568 -31.00 1.33 58.95
C ARG A 568 -32.38 0.70 58.90
N GLU A 569 -33.42 1.54 58.95
CA GLU A 569 -34.82 1.10 58.86
C GLU A 569 -35.14 0.47 57.50
N ARG A 570 -34.46 0.92 56.43
CA ARG A 570 -34.56 0.33 55.09
C ARG A 570 -33.19 -0.17 54.62
N PRO A 571 -33.05 -1.48 54.31
CA PRO A 571 -31.79 -2.02 53.81
C PRO A 571 -31.39 -1.33 52.49
N GLY A 572 -30.12 -0.91 52.38
CA GLY A 572 -29.54 -0.31 51.16
C GLY A 572 -29.58 1.23 51.07
N GLN A 573 -30.20 1.96 52.00
CA GLN A 573 -30.13 3.44 52.03
C GLN A 573 -28.76 3.94 52.52
N ALA A 574 -28.30 5.11 52.04
CA ALA A 574 -27.08 5.73 52.54
C ALA A 574 -27.24 6.17 54.02
N CYS A 575 -26.17 6.11 54.79
CA CYS A 575 -26.19 6.55 56.18
C CYS A 575 -26.25 8.09 56.24
N GLY A 576 -27.15 8.65 57.05
CA GLY A 576 -27.22 10.10 57.30
C GLY A 576 -26.26 10.60 58.37
N GLU A 577 -25.64 9.70 59.14
CA GLU A 577 -24.82 10.02 60.31
C GLU A 577 -23.32 9.88 60.06
N CYS A 578 -22.91 9.19 58.98
CA CYS A 578 -21.49 9.06 58.63
C CYS A 578 -21.27 8.80 57.12
N ASN A 579 -20.04 9.08 56.67
CA ASN A 579 -19.61 8.88 55.28
C ASN A 579 -18.94 7.52 55.02
N LYS A 580 -19.13 6.54 55.91
CA LYS A 580 -18.50 5.20 55.79
C LYS A 580 -19.24 4.31 54.78
N CYS A 581 -18.52 3.38 54.14
CA CYS A 581 -19.09 2.47 53.15
C CYS A 581 -20.07 1.48 53.79
N ASP A 582 -21.04 0.99 53.02
CA ASP A 582 -21.94 -0.07 53.49
C ASP A 582 -21.34 -1.46 53.19
N LEU A 583 -21.36 -2.33 54.19
CA LEU A 583 -20.85 -3.70 54.11
C LEU A 583 -21.70 -4.59 53.18
N TYR A 584 -23.02 -4.38 53.16
CA TYR A 584 -23.99 -5.25 52.47
C TYR A 584 -24.77 -4.58 51.35
N ARG A 585 -24.45 -3.33 51.01
CA ARG A 585 -25.05 -2.66 49.86
C ARG A 585 -24.70 -3.39 48.56
N VAL A 586 -25.73 -3.72 47.80
CA VAL A 586 -25.62 -4.12 46.41
C VAL A 586 -25.69 -2.85 45.57
N GLU A 587 -24.65 -2.58 44.77
CA GLU A 587 -24.71 -1.52 43.77
C GLU A 587 -25.62 -1.98 42.62
N ASP A 588 -26.42 -1.07 42.07
CA ASP A 588 -27.13 -1.31 40.80
C ASP A 588 -26.09 -1.41 39.67
N GLU A 589 -25.62 -2.62 39.37
CA GLU A 589 -24.59 -2.86 38.35
C GLU A 589 -25.01 -2.27 36.99
N GLU A 590 -26.28 -2.40 36.62
CA GLU A 590 -26.83 -1.83 35.40
C GLU A 590 -26.67 -0.30 35.33
N ARG A 591 -26.91 0.41 36.44
CA ARG A 591 -26.77 1.87 36.50
C ARG A 591 -25.31 2.29 36.45
N VAL A 592 -24.42 1.55 37.10
CA VAL A 592 -22.97 1.81 37.09
C VAL A 592 -22.40 1.58 35.69
N VAL A 593 -22.78 0.47 35.04
CA VAL A 593 -22.39 0.14 33.66
C VAL A 593 -22.92 1.20 32.69
N LYS A 594 -24.19 1.62 32.83
CA LYS A 594 -24.78 2.66 31.98
C LYS A 594 -24.02 3.99 32.12
N LYS A 595 -23.77 4.43 33.35
CA LYS A 595 -23.03 5.69 33.61
C LYS A 595 -21.59 5.63 33.10
N ALA A 596 -20.91 4.48 33.25
CA ALA A 596 -19.57 4.27 32.73
C ALA A 596 -19.54 4.29 31.20
N LYS A 597 -20.54 3.68 30.55
CA LYS A 597 -20.71 3.69 29.10
C LYS A 597 -20.95 5.11 28.57
N GLU A 598 -21.88 5.86 29.17
CA GLU A 598 -22.20 7.25 28.78
C GLU A 598 -20.98 8.18 28.93
N ARG A 599 -20.22 8.04 30.03
CA ARG A 599 -18.99 8.81 30.24
C ARG A 599 -17.92 8.47 29.20
N ALA A 600 -17.67 7.18 28.97
CA ALA A 600 -16.67 6.73 28.00
C ALA A 600 -17.04 7.15 26.57
N GLU A 601 -18.33 7.15 26.23
CA GLU A 601 -18.83 7.65 24.96
C GLU A 601 -18.57 9.16 24.81
N ALA A 602 -18.86 9.96 25.83
CA ALA A 602 -18.62 11.41 25.82
C ALA A 602 -17.13 11.76 25.68
N GLU A 603 -16.27 11.15 26.51
CA GLU A 603 -14.80 11.35 26.46
C GLU A 603 -14.24 10.94 25.09
N TRP A 604 -14.74 9.84 24.53
CA TRP A 604 -14.32 9.40 23.20
C TRP A 604 -14.73 10.40 22.12
N TRP A 605 -15.95 10.93 22.14
CA TRP A 605 -16.40 11.94 21.19
C TRP A 605 -15.68 13.28 21.32
N GLU A 606 -15.28 13.67 22.52
CA GLU A 606 -14.44 14.86 22.75
C GLU A 606 -13.07 14.70 22.09
N SER A 607 -12.49 13.49 22.13
CA SER A 607 -11.18 13.18 21.54
C SER A 607 -11.14 13.15 20.00
N GLN A 608 -12.29 13.09 19.33
CA GLN A 608 -12.35 13.06 17.85
C GLN A 608 -12.17 14.46 17.25
N CYS A 609 -11.55 14.58 16.07
CA CYS A 609 -11.47 15.83 15.33
C CYS A 609 -12.82 16.20 14.69
N GLU A 610 -13.17 17.49 14.64
CA GLU A 610 -14.50 17.98 14.19
C GLU A 610 -14.94 17.48 12.81
N GLY A 611 -14.04 17.42 11.82
CA GLY A 611 -14.36 16.95 10.46
C GLY A 611 -14.78 15.48 10.38
N ALA A 612 -14.21 14.61 11.22
CA ALA A 612 -14.56 13.19 11.27
C ALA A 612 -15.88 12.94 12.03
N LYS A 613 -16.26 13.83 12.96
CA LYS A 613 -17.46 13.67 13.81
C LYS A 613 -18.73 13.57 12.99
N HIS A 614 -18.93 14.43 11.99
CA HIS A 614 -20.16 14.45 11.19
C HIS A 614 -20.38 13.17 10.37
N GLY A 615 -19.33 12.67 9.70
CA GLY A 615 -19.40 11.43 8.93
C GLY A 615 -19.64 10.21 9.82
N LEU A 616 -18.96 10.16 10.96
CA LEU A 616 -19.02 9.06 11.91
C LEU A 616 -20.36 9.01 12.67
N GLN A 617 -20.91 10.15 13.08
CA GLN A 617 -22.20 10.25 13.74
C GLN A 617 -23.33 9.74 12.83
N LYS A 618 -23.24 10.00 11.53
CA LYS A 618 -24.18 9.47 10.53
C LYS A 618 -24.12 7.94 10.42
N GLU A 619 -22.93 7.35 10.47
CA GLU A 619 -22.75 5.89 10.45
C GLU A 619 -23.20 5.22 11.76
N VAL A 620 -22.92 5.81 12.92
CA VAL A 620 -23.43 5.34 14.22
C VAL A 620 -24.97 5.42 14.25
N GLY A 621 -25.55 6.52 13.76
CA GLY A 621 -26.99 6.72 13.68
C GLY A 621 -27.72 5.71 12.79
N LYS A 622 -27.12 5.32 11.65
CA LYS A 622 -27.65 4.26 10.76
C LYS A 622 -27.82 2.91 11.46
N ARG A 623 -26.96 2.58 12.43
CA ARG A 623 -27.05 1.32 13.21
C ARG A 623 -28.05 1.37 14.36
N GLY A 624 -28.42 2.57 14.83
CA GLY A 624 -29.23 2.77 16.04
C GLY A 624 -30.74 2.79 15.83
N ASN A 625 -31.24 3.26 14.69
CA ASN A 625 -32.67 3.18 14.36
C ASN A 625 -32.86 3.61 12.90
N SER A 626 -33.68 2.89 12.14
CA SER A 626 -34.17 3.36 10.84
C SER A 626 -35.24 4.44 11.08
N ARG A 627 -34.79 5.62 11.50
CA ARG A 627 -35.54 6.86 11.34
C ARG A 627 -34.61 7.85 10.70
N VAL A 628 -34.93 8.15 9.45
CA VAL A 628 -34.44 9.28 8.68
C VAL A 628 -34.40 10.51 9.59
N LEU A 629 -33.23 10.83 10.13
CA LEU A 629 -32.99 12.06 10.87
C LEU A 629 -32.85 13.15 9.81
N GLY A 630 -34.01 13.74 9.51
CA GLY A 630 -34.09 14.95 8.72
C GLY A 630 -33.28 16.03 9.39
N LEU A 631 -32.28 16.54 8.67
CA LEU A 631 -32.07 17.97 8.71
C LEU A 631 -33.42 18.62 8.43
N LYS A 632 -33.75 19.68 9.17
CA LYS A 632 -34.86 20.58 8.83
C LYS A 632 -34.50 21.31 7.54
N GLU A 633 -34.43 20.58 6.44
CA GLU A 633 -34.51 21.11 5.08
C GLU A 633 -35.97 21.50 4.86
N GLY A 634 -36.18 22.61 4.16
CA GLY A 634 -37.53 23.08 3.88
C GLY A 634 -38.32 21.94 3.26
N ARG A 635 -39.52 21.67 3.77
CA ARG A 635 -40.47 20.63 3.28
C ARG A 635 -40.61 20.59 1.75
N TRP A 636 -40.27 21.71 1.10
CA TRP A 636 -40.26 21.93 -0.33
C TRP A 636 -39.02 21.37 -1.06
N GLU A 637 -37.81 21.50 -0.51
CA GLU A 637 -36.57 20.98 -1.10
C GLU A 637 -36.57 19.45 -1.13
N TRP A 638 -37.00 18.83 -0.03
CA TRP A 638 -37.18 17.38 0.05
C TRP A 638 -38.22 16.85 -0.95
N TRP A 639 -39.29 17.62 -1.17
CA TRP A 639 -40.32 17.26 -2.16
C TRP A 639 -39.74 17.31 -3.58
N ILE A 640 -38.97 18.35 -3.92
CA ILE A 640 -38.27 18.46 -5.20
C ILE A 640 -37.28 17.29 -5.39
N GLU A 641 -36.45 17.00 -4.38
CA GLU A 641 -35.51 15.87 -4.45
C GLU A 641 -36.23 14.54 -4.70
N SER A 642 -37.34 14.30 -4.00
CA SER A 642 -38.14 13.07 -4.13
C SER A 642 -38.76 12.94 -5.52
N VAL A 643 -39.34 14.02 -6.04
CA VAL A 643 -39.92 14.07 -7.40
C VAL A 643 -38.84 13.87 -8.46
N LEU A 644 -37.72 14.60 -8.38
CA LEU A 644 -36.60 14.47 -9.32
C LEU A 644 -36.00 13.06 -9.29
N ASN A 645 -35.78 12.49 -8.10
CA ASN A 645 -35.21 11.14 -7.97
C ASN A 645 -36.16 10.05 -8.50
N SER A 646 -37.48 10.30 -8.53
CA SER A 646 -38.47 9.39 -9.14
C SER A 646 -38.49 9.48 -10.67
N LEU A 647 -38.19 10.66 -11.23
CA LEU A 647 -38.23 10.95 -12.67
C LEU A 647 -36.91 10.63 -13.38
N LEU A 648 -35.78 10.79 -12.70
CA LEU A 648 -34.43 10.66 -13.25
C LEU A 648 -33.89 9.24 -13.08
N ALA A 649 -33.25 8.70 -14.12
CA ALA A 649 -32.70 7.34 -14.20
C ALA A 649 -31.41 7.19 -13.41
#